data_AF-A0AA38IYD7-F1
#
_entry.id   AF-A0AA38IYD7-F1
#
_cell.length_a   1.000
_cell.length_b   1.000
_cell.length_c   1.000
_cell.angle_alpha   90.00
_cell.angle_beta   90.00
_cell.angle_gamma   90.00
#
_symmetry.space_group_name_H-M   'P 1'
#
loop_
_entity.id
_entity.type
_entity.pdbx_description
1 polymer ?
#
loop_
_entity_poly.entity_id
_entity_poly.type
_entity_poly.pdbx_seq_one_letter_code
_entity_poly.pdbx_strand_id
1 'polypeptide(L)'
;MTDMTPAAEQWSIYSAAQNLPAVLNDPNRGKQSNFFVKTWGDAFVEKSHIEKSPFLPEINYSHFDSYFRKIGKRYKRHVRFAQTKLEANHVKARKNELVNGEVSVESVPEIFLRQSFPLNDPAVFSQVFRGNDRNQDHLLQEELSHYLDIVEVQIAKQVSQKSDAFFHAMTSHDTIMEQMGVASNEVKTLRSKVQKVDKTLAKDSLKLIGLARSKNNHVKLVDKLKLMATVLQTQPTLQLLLSSSDYVAALELISSTQEVLSKELAGVTSLRHLPSQLKEMSKLIDKMLSTEFERYAAADLHRPLDANGGVLDQERLVSLVAGLLRQNHLQFLETYKQEAVTAAQTLLKQLLIEQLADVEDDMEHCLTGSVEVAPTMDAAHWLTVLTLASHALGKLVQRVKAVHDVIKATADTSAGLRSSPPLRDTERFLSLEDHNRVEVKLKDLLISICDYCHERLASLVSTQSDKQTITATQITELSAIVDSFTELCEKICGRQSAALRAAFKIQAGNYVNKFHSQRKNKLTMLLDAERWKVAEVPQEIQLLVDKLAVGDVRSLPSSPSEETTVDEKLKKPAPYLRIGSQEYTAVGTVLILVQLVCEYCVCAHNLQWLAPIVGRNLTELLRTFNSRSCQLVLGAGALKTAGLKTITTTNLALTSRSLQVVLWMIPHIRAHFNGLTSDPLGGFDGVERDIGHHIQQLETKVLSIMNSLLGDQLNEWDAKPPVPSKAFRNVSRHLTKLHEAVSSVLPEEQVTDIYEIIHKNFKSRLREQLVKMNIQNNGGPQHGVVTTEIIFYLQTMKTIKVLPEKYLSDKAMDDIWMR
;
A
#
# COMPACT_ATOMS: atom_id res chain seq x y z
N MET A 1 8.29 40.93 82.74
CA MET A 1 8.52 40.87 84.19
C MET A 1 9.95 41.30 84.45
N THR A 2 10.07 42.51 85.01
CA THR A 2 11.02 42.92 86.05
C THR A 2 12.48 42.50 85.94
N ASP A 3 13.31 43.55 85.79
CA ASP A 3 14.70 43.70 86.22
C ASP A 3 15.10 42.82 87.41
N MET A 4 16.29 42.22 87.32
CA MET A 4 17.15 41.82 88.43
C MET A 4 18.58 41.70 87.90
N THR A 5 19.33 42.81 87.93
CA THR A 5 20.80 42.80 87.91
C THR A 5 21.29 42.44 89.32
N PRO A 6 22.09 41.38 89.53
CA PRO A 6 22.84 41.20 90.76
C PRO A 6 24.24 41.81 90.66
N ALA A 7 24.65 42.36 91.79
CA ALA A 7 25.86 43.12 92.08
C ALA A 7 27.20 42.52 91.61
N ALA A 8 28.14 43.39 91.27
CA ALA A 8 29.54 43.07 91.01
C ALA A 8 30.30 42.86 92.33
N GLU A 9 30.88 41.67 92.53
CA GLU A 9 31.88 41.42 93.58
C GLU A 9 33.27 41.93 93.16
N GLN A 10 33.98 42.59 94.09
CA GLN A 10 35.33 43.14 93.90
C GLN A 10 36.40 42.04 93.81
N TRP A 11 37.24 42.15 92.78
CA TRP A 11 38.34 41.23 92.46
C TRP A 11 39.45 41.26 93.53
N SER A 12 39.92 40.09 93.98
CA SER A 12 41.06 39.94 94.92
C SER A 12 42.15 39.02 94.37
N ILE A 13 43.39 39.10 94.88
CA ILE A 13 44.57 38.34 94.43
C ILE A 13 44.35 36.81 94.43
N TYR A 14 43.46 36.30 95.28
CA TYR A 14 43.11 34.86 95.33
C TYR A 14 42.15 34.41 94.21
N SER A 15 41.55 35.34 93.46
CA SER A 15 40.76 35.04 92.25
C SER A 15 41.63 34.78 91.01
N ALA A 16 42.94 35.07 91.06
CA ALA A 16 43.90 34.79 89.99
C ALA A 16 44.36 33.31 89.94
N ALA A 17 43.91 32.47 90.87
CA ALA A 17 44.36 31.08 91.00
C ALA A 17 43.46 30.05 90.30
N GLN A 18 42.69 30.43 89.28
CA GLN A 18 41.96 29.48 88.44
C GLN A 18 42.66 29.26 87.09
N ASN A 19 42.89 27.99 86.79
CA ASN A 19 43.64 27.51 85.63
C ASN A 19 42.90 27.89 84.32
N LEU A 20 43.54 28.62 83.41
CA LEU A 20 43.01 29.07 82.12
C LEU A 20 42.25 27.99 81.31
N PRO A 21 42.63 26.69 81.35
CA PRO A 21 41.88 25.63 80.66
C PRO A 21 40.50 25.33 81.24
N ALA A 22 40.23 25.65 82.50
CA ALA A 22 38.94 25.42 83.15
C ALA A 22 37.86 26.42 82.71
N VAL A 23 38.28 27.62 82.28
CA VAL A 23 37.40 28.68 81.74
C VAL A 23 37.05 28.42 80.26
N LEU A 24 37.89 27.68 79.54
CA LEU A 24 37.69 27.39 78.11
C LEU A 24 36.85 26.14 77.82
N ASN A 25 36.68 25.23 78.79
CA ASN A 25 36.08 23.91 78.57
C ASN A 25 34.62 23.77 79.04
N ASP A 26 33.99 24.80 79.62
CA ASP A 26 32.63 24.70 80.17
C ASP A 26 31.74 25.87 79.67
N PRO A 27 31.03 25.71 78.53
CA PRO A 27 30.32 26.81 77.88
C PRO A 27 29.04 27.30 78.61
N ASN A 28 28.62 26.62 79.69
CA ASN A 28 27.38 26.95 80.40
C ASN A 28 27.59 27.58 81.78
N ARG A 29 28.84 27.80 82.23
CA ARG A 29 29.12 28.37 83.55
C ARG A 29 29.63 29.81 83.43
N GLY A 30 28.71 30.76 83.58
CA GLY A 30 29.01 32.12 84.01
C GLY A 30 29.01 33.17 82.91
N LYS A 31 27.85 33.82 82.74
CA LYS A 31 27.68 35.07 82.00
C LYS A 31 28.55 36.18 82.62
N GLN A 32 29.77 36.32 82.12
CA GLN A 32 30.56 37.55 82.23
C GLN A 32 30.71 38.05 80.79
N SER A 33 30.38 39.32 80.55
CA SER A 33 30.39 39.94 79.22
C SER A 33 31.82 39.97 78.67
N ASN A 34 32.20 38.89 77.99
CA ASN A 34 33.55 38.69 77.52
C ASN A 34 33.93 39.70 76.43
N PHE A 35 35.19 40.12 76.49
CA PHE A 35 35.93 41.07 75.67
C PHE A 35 35.55 41.11 74.18
N PHE A 36 35.23 39.96 73.57
CA PHE A 36 34.92 39.85 72.15
C PHE A 36 33.51 40.34 71.75
N VAL A 37 32.52 40.29 72.64
CA VAL A 37 31.16 40.80 72.36
C VAL A 37 31.10 42.33 72.44
N LYS A 38 31.99 42.94 73.22
CA LYS A 38 32.05 44.41 73.40
C LYS A 38 32.58 45.14 72.18
N THR A 39 33.42 44.50 71.36
CA THR A 39 34.07 45.15 70.20
C THR A 39 33.42 44.75 68.85
N TRP A 40 32.73 43.60 68.77
CA TRP A 40 32.20 43.07 67.49
C TRP A 40 30.69 42.76 67.52
N GLY A 41 30.00 43.02 68.63
CA GLY A 41 28.56 42.85 68.77
C GLY A 41 28.07 41.40 68.91
N ASP A 42 26.82 41.24 69.36
CA ASP A 42 26.17 39.94 69.61
C ASP A 42 26.00 39.04 68.36
N ALA A 43 26.33 39.55 67.17
CA ALA A 43 26.29 38.83 65.91
C ALA A 43 27.59 38.07 65.59
N PHE A 44 28.69 38.34 66.31
CA PHE A 44 30.01 37.74 66.03
C PHE A 44 30.10 36.25 66.38
N VAL A 45 29.26 35.77 67.29
CA VAL A 45 29.14 34.32 67.58
C VAL A 45 28.01 33.77 66.69
N GLU A 46 28.37 33.01 65.66
CA GLU A 46 27.40 32.37 64.77
C GLU A 46 26.41 31.50 65.58
N LYS A 47 25.14 31.93 65.63
CA LYS A 47 24.02 31.14 66.19
C LYS A 47 23.47 30.16 65.16
N SER A 48 24.35 29.42 64.48
CA SER A 48 23.94 28.30 63.64
C SER A 48 23.84 27.05 64.51
N HIS A 49 22.61 26.65 64.83
CA HIS A 49 22.36 25.32 65.40
C HIS A 49 22.77 24.29 64.34
N ILE A 50 23.94 23.67 64.50
CA ILE A 50 24.37 22.54 63.69
C ILE A 50 23.58 21.33 64.19
N GLU A 51 22.73 20.75 63.34
CA GLU A 51 22.04 19.49 63.68
C GLU A 51 23.05 18.32 63.76
N LYS A 52 22.80 17.39 64.69
CA LYS A 52 23.71 16.28 64.99
C LYS A 52 23.84 15.33 63.79
N SER A 53 25.08 15.04 63.40
CA SER A 53 25.39 14.04 62.37
C SER A 53 24.96 12.64 62.82
N PRO A 54 24.21 11.87 62.01
CA PRO A 54 23.68 10.56 62.38
C PRO A 54 24.73 9.44 62.44
N PHE A 55 26.00 9.73 62.16
CA PHE A 55 27.06 8.72 62.03
C PHE A 55 28.04 8.65 63.23
N LEU A 56 27.80 9.38 64.33
CA LEU A 56 28.62 9.29 65.55
C LEU A 56 27.79 8.78 66.75
N PRO A 57 28.27 7.77 67.53
CA PRO A 57 27.58 7.32 68.74
C PRO A 57 27.67 8.36 69.87
N GLU A 58 26.58 8.56 70.62
CA GLU A 58 26.58 9.45 71.79
C GLU A 58 27.36 8.82 72.97
N ILE A 59 28.40 9.51 73.45
CA ILE A 59 29.25 9.07 74.56
C ILE A 59 28.58 9.44 75.89
N ASN A 60 28.28 8.44 76.74
CA ASN A 60 27.72 8.62 78.08
C ASN A 60 28.78 8.58 79.20
N TYR A 61 28.44 9.14 80.37
CA TYR A 61 29.32 9.25 81.54
C TYR A 61 29.87 7.91 82.05
N SER A 62 29.19 6.81 81.74
CA SER A 62 29.62 5.43 82.04
C SER A 62 30.94 5.04 81.35
N HIS A 63 31.29 5.66 80.23
CA HIS A 63 32.54 5.37 79.51
C HIS A 63 33.79 5.93 80.23
N PHE A 64 33.62 6.89 81.15
CA PHE A 64 34.74 7.53 81.88
C PHE A 64 35.02 6.92 83.25
N ASP A 65 34.22 5.95 83.69
CA ASP A 65 34.33 5.32 85.01
C ASP A 65 35.69 4.60 85.20
N SER A 66 36.22 4.03 84.12
CA SER A 66 37.56 3.43 84.05
C SER A 66 38.68 4.46 84.33
N TYR A 67 38.53 5.68 83.81
CA TYR A 67 39.50 6.76 83.98
C TYR A 67 39.53 7.28 85.43
N PHE A 68 38.36 7.51 86.04
CA PHE A 68 38.26 7.98 87.43
C PHE A 68 38.84 6.98 88.44
N ARG A 69 38.58 5.68 88.24
CA ARG A 69 39.17 4.62 89.11
C ARG A 69 40.70 4.58 89.01
N LYS A 70 41.27 4.83 87.84
CA LYS A 70 42.72 4.73 87.59
C LYS A 70 43.50 5.93 88.14
N ILE A 71 42.98 7.15 88.02
CA ILE A 71 43.72 8.38 88.35
C ILE A 71 43.36 8.93 89.74
N GLY A 72 42.15 8.66 90.26
CA GLY A 72 41.73 9.14 91.58
C GLY A 72 42.62 8.69 92.75
N LYS A 73 43.20 7.48 92.66
CA LYS A 73 44.15 6.97 93.67
C LYS A 73 45.51 7.68 93.65
N ARG A 74 45.99 8.13 92.48
CA ARG A 74 47.27 8.84 92.33
C ARG A 74 47.19 10.26 92.85
N TYR A 75 46.07 10.95 92.59
CA TYR A 75 45.83 12.30 93.08
C TYR A 75 45.85 12.39 94.62
N LYS A 76 45.19 11.46 95.31
CA LYS A 76 45.20 11.39 96.78
C LYS A 76 46.60 11.16 97.38
N ARG A 77 47.52 10.53 96.65
CA ARG A 77 48.90 10.27 97.10
C ARG A 77 49.79 11.50 96.97
N HIS A 78 49.59 12.31 95.93
CA HIS A 78 50.34 13.55 95.72
C HIS A 78 50.09 14.59 96.83
N VAL A 79 48.84 14.71 97.30
CA VAL A 79 48.47 15.65 98.38
C VAL A 79 49.19 15.32 99.70
N ARG A 80 49.42 14.03 100.02
CA ARG A 80 50.11 13.63 101.25
C ARG A 80 51.61 13.97 101.26
N PHE A 81 52.29 13.90 100.12
CA PHE A 81 53.73 14.17 100.04
C PHE A 81 54.09 15.65 100.13
N ALA A 82 53.14 16.56 99.84
CA ALA A 82 53.38 17.99 99.95
C ALA A 82 53.51 18.48 101.41
N GLN A 83 52.90 17.79 102.38
CA GLN A 83 52.89 18.21 103.79
C GLN A 83 54.18 17.84 104.56
N THR A 84 54.93 16.82 104.13
CA THR A 84 56.07 16.26 104.91
C THR A 84 57.39 17.05 104.77
N LYS A 85 57.49 18.00 103.83
CA LYS A 85 58.74 18.74 103.56
C LYS A 85 59.01 19.94 104.49
N LEU A 86 58.07 20.33 105.35
CA LEU A 86 58.16 21.57 106.15
C LEU A 86 58.87 21.42 107.51
N GLU A 87 59.08 20.20 108.04
CA GLU A 87 59.56 20.01 109.43
C GLU A 87 61.08 19.86 109.58
N ALA A 88 61.87 19.74 108.51
CA ALA A 88 63.28 19.31 108.57
C ALA A 88 64.35 20.42 108.67
N ASN A 89 63.99 21.71 108.68
CA ASN A 89 64.96 22.82 108.54
C ASN A 89 65.42 23.51 109.85
N HIS A 90 64.99 23.06 111.03
CA HIS A 90 65.49 23.59 112.31
C HIS A 90 66.50 22.61 112.94
N VAL A 91 67.66 23.12 113.38
CA VAL A 91 68.77 22.47 114.13
C VAL A 91 69.99 22.03 113.29
N LYS A 92 71.00 22.92 113.19
CA LYS A 92 72.43 22.66 113.48
C LYS A 92 73.33 23.87 113.14
N ALA A 93 73.70 24.66 114.15
CA ALA A 93 74.94 25.42 114.19
C ALA A 93 75.51 25.28 115.61
N ARG A 94 76.67 24.61 115.75
CA ARG A 94 77.35 24.36 117.02
C ARG A 94 78.70 25.08 117.02
N LYS A 95 78.96 25.68 118.18
CA LYS A 95 80.02 26.58 118.65
C LYS A 95 81.45 26.00 118.71
N ASN A 96 82.39 26.94 118.92
CA ASN A 96 83.75 26.88 119.51
C ASN A 96 84.92 26.70 118.51
N GLU A 97 86.07 27.39 118.63
CA GLU A 97 86.71 28.00 119.81
C GLU A 97 87.75 29.07 119.38
N LEU A 98 87.91 30.10 120.23
CA LEU A 98 88.89 31.19 120.14
C LEU A 98 90.31 30.72 120.50
N VAL A 99 91.36 31.25 119.85
CA VAL A 99 92.64 31.60 120.50
C VAL A 99 93.34 32.75 119.74
N ASN A 100 93.57 33.84 120.50
CA ASN A 100 94.56 34.92 120.40
C ASN A 100 94.60 35.87 119.18
N GLY A 101 94.29 37.14 119.47
CA GLY A 101 94.66 38.31 118.66
C GLY A 101 93.48 39.06 118.04
N GLU A 102 92.40 39.29 118.78
CA GLU A 102 91.37 40.25 118.34
C GLU A 102 91.98 41.66 118.33
N VAL A 103 92.28 42.17 117.14
CA VAL A 103 92.21 43.62 116.90
C VAL A 103 90.80 43.88 116.38
N SER A 104 89.89 44.11 117.32
CA SER A 104 88.52 44.54 117.02
C SER A 104 88.55 45.96 116.46
N VAL A 105 87.68 46.23 115.49
CA VAL A 105 87.58 47.49 114.69
C VAL A 105 87.29 48.73 115.56
N GLU A 106 87.15 48.57 116.88
CA GLU A 106 87.03 49.63 117.87
C GLU A 106 88.33 50.42 118.09
N SER A 107 89.50 49.90 117.72
CA SER A 107 90.77 50.64 117.85
C SER A 107 90.95 51.73 116.79
N VAL A 108 90.23 51.65 115.66
CA VAL A 108 90.24 52.71 114.64
C VAL A 108 89.19 53.75 115.01
N PRO A 109 89.54 55.04 115.19
CA PRO A 109 88.56 56.06 115.52
C PRO A 109 87.39 56.08 114.51
N GLU A 110 86.14 56.02 115.00
CA GLU A 110 84.92 56.00 114.17
C GLU A 110 84.84 57.13 113.14
N ILE A 111 85.60 58.21 113.34
CA ILE A 111 85.72 59.34 112.42
C ILE A 111 86.14 58.84 111.02
N PHE A 112 87.04 57.85 110.92
CA PHE A 112 87.51 57.29 109.65
C PHE A 112 86.52 56.29 109.01
N LEU A 113 85.54 55.78 109.76
CA LEU A 113 84.49 54.87 109.25
C LEU A 113 83.26 55.63 108.72
N ARG A 114 83.21 56.96 108.88
CA ARG A 114 82.12 57.81 108.36
C ARG A 114 82.31 58.08 106.87
N GLN A 115 81.31 57.72 106.06
CA GLN A 115 81.32 57.84 104.58
C GLN A 115 81.55 59.25 104.02
N SER A 116 81.44 60.31 104.82
CA SER A 116 81.47 61.71 104.35
C SER A 116 82.65 62.54 104.87
N PHE A 117 83.69 61.91 105.43
CA PHE A 117 84.85 62.52 106.12
C PHE A 117 85.22 63.95 105.64
N PRO A 118 84.68 65.02 106.26
CA PRO A 118 84.86 66.38 105.78
C PRO A 118 86.05 67.04 106.49
N LEU A 119 87.20 67.04 105.82
CA LEU A 119 88.45 67.71 106.26
C LEU A 119 88.36 69.25 106.34
N ASN A 120 87.23 69.83 105.94
CA ASN A 120 87.05 71.28 105.84
C ASN A 120 86.69 71.95 107.18
N ASP A 121 86.36 71.17 108.22
CA ASP A 121 86.08 71.69 109.56
C ASP A 121 87.36 71.75 110.41
N PRO A 122 87.80 72.94 110.88
CA PRO A 122 89.04 73.11 111.63
C PRO A 122 89.11 72.27 112.93
N ALA A 123 87.96 71.95 113.53
CA ALA A 123 87.88 71.12 114.74
C ALA A 123 88.21 69.63 114.45
N VAL A 124 87.80 69.12 113.29
CA VAL A 124 88.10 67.75 112.85
C VAL A 124 89.56 67.65 112.40
N PHE A 125 90.05 68.68 111.69
CA PHE A 125 91.44 68.75 111.27
C PHE A 125 92.41 68.79 112.46
N SER A 126 92.11 69.58 113.51
CA SER A 126 92.94 69.64 114.72
C SER A 126 92.89 68.39 115.60
N GLN A 127 91.81 67.60 115.52
CA GLN A 127 91.75 66.27 116.16
C GLN A 127 92.64 65.25 115.46
N VAL A 128 92.80 65.34 114.13
CA VAL A 128 93.64 64.45 113.32
C VAL A 128 95.11 64.90 113.35
N PHE A 129 95.39 66.20 113.30
CA PHE A 129 96.74 66.77 113.34
C PHE A 129 96.91 67.60 114.62
N ARG A 130 97.50 66.99 115.66
CA ARG A 130 97.75 67.66 116.96
C ARG A 130 98.95 68.62 116.87
N GLY A 131 98.71 69.86 116.43
CA GLY A 131 99.53 71.05 116.72
C GLY A 131 101.07 70.97 116.65
N ASN A 132 101.61 71.28 115.45
CA ASN A 132 102.90 71.91 115.10
C ASN A 132 104.27 71.51 115.71
N ASP A 133 104.40 70.39 116.43
CA ASP A 133 105.72 69.80 116.71
C ASP A 133 106.09 68.71 115.69
N ARG A 134 107.05 69.02 114.80
CA ARG A 134 107.51 68.18 113.67
C ARG A 134 107.87 66.72 114.00
N ASN A 135 108.07 66.38 115.26
CA ASN A 135 108.38 65.01 115.66
C ASN A 135 107.13 64.10 115.77
N GLN A 136 105.91 64.64 115.77
CA GLN A 136 104.67 63.84 115.89
C GLN A 136 104.11 63.33 114.54
N ASP A 137 104.51 63.92 113.41
CA ASP A 137 103.96 63.56 112.09
C ASP A 137 104.31 62.11 111.68
N HIS A 138 105.51 61.63 112.02
CA HIS A 138 105.96 60.28 111.67
C HIS A 138 105.18 59.19 112.42
N LEU A 139 104.81 59.45 113.67
CA LEU A 139 104.03 58.52 114.49
C LEU A 139 102.59 58.40 113.98
N LEU A 140 102.00 59.52 113.56
CA LEU A 140 100.65 59.56 112.99
C LEU A 140 100.54 58.78 111.67
N GLN A 141 101.58 58.83 110.82
CA GLN A 141 101.62 58.07 109.58
C GLN A 141 101.72 56.56 109.81
N GLU A 142 102.50 56.13 110.81
CA GLU A 142 102.58 54.71 111.19
C GLU A 142 101.24 54.21 111.75
N GLU A 143 100.56 55.02 112.57
CA GLU A 143 99.25 54.66 113.14
C GLU A 143 98.17 54.51 112.05
N LEU A 144 98.12 55.43 111.08
CA LEU A 144 97.21 55.34 109.93
C LEU A 144 97.52 54.15 109.02
N SER A 145 98.79 53.82 108.81
CA SER A 145 99.18 52.63 108.01
C SER A 145 98.72 51.35 108.70
N HIS A 146 98.84 51.28 110.03
CA HIS A 146 98.35 50.13 110.80
C HIS A 146 96.84 49.93 110.67
N TYR A 147 96.05 51.01 110.68
CA TYR A 147 94.60 50.93 110.47
C TYR A 147 94.23 50.45 109.06
N LEU A 148 95.00 50.82 108.04
CA LEU A 148 94.76 50.38 106.66
C LEU A 148 94.99 48.86 106.50
N ASP A 149 96.08 48.34 107.06
CA ASP A 149 96.39 46.90 107.03
C ASP A 149 95.28 46.06 107.68
N ILE A 150 94.72 46.53 108.82
CA ILE A 150 93.62 45.84 109.50
C ILE A 150 92.38 45.74 108.58
N VAL A 151 92.04 46.83 107.88
CA VAL A 151 90.88 46.86 106.96
C VAL A 151 91.10 45.94 105.75
N GLU A 152 92.30 45.92 105.17
CA GLU A 152 92.61 45.09 104.00
C GLU A 152 92.47 43.59 104.31
N VAL A 153 93.02 43.13 105.43
CA VAL A 153 92.93 41.72 105.86
C VAL A 153 91.48 41.30 106.03
N GLN A 154 90.63 42.18 106.54
CA GLN A 154 89.24 41.87 106.84
C GLN A 154 88.36 41.84 105.58
N ILE A 155 88.62 42.72 104.60
CA ILE A 155 87.96 42.67 103.28
C ILE A 155 88.34 41.38 102.56
N ALA A 156 89.61 41.00 102.54
CA ALA A 156 90.07 39.77 101.90
C ALA A 156 89.36 38.53 102.46
N LYS A 157 89.16 38.49 103.78
CA LYS A 157 88.46 37.38 104.46
C LYS A 157 86.97 37.30 104.10
N GLN A 158 86.26 38.43 104.00
CA GLN A 158 84.85 38.42 103.59
C GLN A 158 84.65 38.03 102.13
N VAL A 159 85.52 38.49 101.23
CA VAL A 159 85.45 38.14 99.80
C VAL A 159 85.68 36.64 99.60
N SER A 160 86.65 36.06 100.31
CA SER A 160 86.90 34.62 100.28
C SER A 160 85.66 33.81 100.65
N GLN A 161 85.00 34.12 101.77
CA GLN A 161 83.88 33.33 102.28
C GLN A 161 82.63 33.33 101.38
N LYS A 162 82.42 34.37 100.57
CA LYS A 162 81.20 34.51 99.74
C LYS A 162 81.38 34.11 98.27
N SER A 163 82.60 33.80 97.84
CA SER A 163 82.92 33.54 96.42
C SER A 163 82.32 32.23 95.88
N ASP A 164 82.38 31.12 96.63
CA ASP A 164 81.93 29.80 96.15
C ASP A 164 80.42 29.74 95.82
N ALA A 165 79.58 30.36 96.65
CA ALA A 165 78.13 30.38 96.44
C ALA A 165 77.73 31.16 95.17
N PHE A 166 78.51 32.20 94.82
CA PHE A 166 78.28 32.99 93.61
C PHE A 166 78.55 32.18 92.35
N PHE A 167 79.66 31.43 92.31
CA PHE A 167 80.03 30.62 91.13
C PHE A 167 79.07 29.46 90.88
N HIS A 168 78.52 28.83 91.92
CA HIS A 168 77.49 27.80 91.78
C HIS A 168 76.17 28.34 91.21
N ALA A 169 75.73 29.52 91.65
CA ALA A 169 74.55 30.16 91.09
C ALA A 169 74.74 30.50 89.60
N MET A 170 75.93 31.00 89.23
CA MET A 170 76.26 31.35 87.85
C MET A 170 76.27 30.13 86.92
N THR A 171 76.89 29.02 87.32
CA THR A 171 76.87 27.78 86.53
C THR A 171 75.45 27.23 86.34
N SER A 172 74.61 27.29 87.37
CA SER A 172 73.21 26.86 87.25
C SER A 172 72.41 27.71 86.26
N HIS A 173 72.65 29.02 86.24
CA HIS A 173 72.01 29.94 85.30
C HIS A 173 72.39 29.61 83.86
N ASP A 174 73.68 29.36 83.61
CA ASP A 174 74.18 29.00 82.29
C ASP A 174 73.56 27.68 81.78
N THR A 175 73.43 26.67 82.65
CA THR A 175 72.79 25.40 82.25
C THR A 175 71.31 25.54 81.89
N ILE A 176 70.55 26.39 82.61
CA ILE A 176 69.13 26.64 82.29
C ILE A 176 69.01 27.41 80.98
N MET A 177 69.89 28.39 80.77
CA MET A 177 69.94 29.15 79.51
C MET A 177 70.23 28.25 78.31
N GLU A 178 71.13 27.28 78.45
CA GLU A 178 71.42 26.29 77.42
C GLU A 178 70.20 25.39 77.13
N GLN A 179 69.57 24.83 78.17
CA GLN A 179 68.37 23.98 78.01
C GLN A 179 67.18 24.75 77.41
N MET A 180 66.99 26.02 77.79
CA MET A 180 65.95 26.88 77.22
C MET A 180 66.22 27.19 75.74
N GLY A 181 67.49 27.35 75.37
CA GLY A 181 67.92 27.47 73.98
C GLY A 181 67.56 26.23 73.14
N VAL A 182 67.85 25.04 73.66
CA VAL A 182 67.52 23.76 72.99
C VAL A 182 66.00 23.59 72.85
N ALA A 183 65.23 23.80 73.92
CA ALA A 183 63.78 23.66 73.88
C ALA A 183 63.11 24.67 72.93
N SER A 184 63.61 25.91 72.87
CA SER A 184 63.14 26.92 71.92
C SER A 184 63.38 26.49 70.47
N ASN A 185 64.56 25.94 70.18
CA ASN A 185 64.86 25.39 68.86
C ASN A 185 63.96 24.19 68.51
N GLU A 186 63.73 23.26 69.43
CA GLU A 186 62.84 22.11 69.18
C GLU A 186 61.40 22.57 68.90
N VAL A 187 60.86 23.50 69.67
CA VAL A 187 59.51 24.06 69.43
C VAL A 187 59.43 24.76 68.08
N LYS A 188 60.48 25.50 67.69
CA LYS A 188 60.55 26.14 66.37
C LYS A 188 60.56 25.10 65.24
N THR A 189 61.33 24.02 65.39
CA THR A 189 61.33 22.94 64.40
C THR A 189 59.98 22.22 64.33
N LEU A 190 59.33 21.95 65.46
CA LEU A 190 58.02 21.30 65.51
C LEU A 190 56.94 22.16 64.84
N ARG A 191 56.89 23.46 65.15
CA ARG A 191 55.97 24.40 64.49
C ARG A 191 56.18 24.43 62.99
N SER A 192 57.43 24.40 62.51
CA SER A 192 57.73 24.34 61.08
C SER A 192 57.25 23.04 60.42
N LYS A 193 57.37 21.89 61.10
CA LYS A 193 56.89 20.60 60.61
C LYS A 193 55.37 20.56 60.55
N VAL A 194 54.68 21.08 61.57
CA VAL A 194 53.21 21.18 61.59
C VAL A 194 52.71 22.11 60.48
N GLN A 195 53.36 23.25 60.24
CA GLN A 195 53.01 24.13 59.12
C GLN A 195 53.22 23.45 57.75
N LYS A 196 54.28 22.65 57.59
CA LYS A 196 54.49 21.86 56.38
C LYS A 196 53.36 20.85 56.19
N VAL A 197 52.98 20.12 57.24
CA VAL A 197 51.87 19.15 57.21
C VAL A 197 50.53 19.81 56.89
N ASP A 198 50.18 20.94 57.52
CA ASP A 198 48.96 21.70 57.20
C ASP A 198 48.92 22.13 55.72
N LYS A 199 50.06 22.59 55.19
CA LYS A 199 50.16 22.98 53.78
C LYS A 199 49.96 21.79 52.84
N THR A 200 50.68 20.69 53.06
CA THR A 200 50.66 19.54 52.13
C THR A 200 49.41 18.68 52.25
N LEU A 201 48.93 18.41 53.47
CA LEU A 201 47.84 17.45 53.69
C LEU A 201 46.46 18.10 53.72
N ALA A 202 46.31 19.34 54.18
CA ALA A 202 45.00 19.99 54.23
C ALA A 202 44.78 20.95 53.06
N LYS A 203 45.69 21.92 52.85
CA LYS A 203 45.48 22.95 51.82
C LYS A 203 45.65 22.42 50.39
N ASP A 204 46.69 21.64 50.14
CA ASP A 204 46.96 21.13 48.80
C ASP A 204 45.96 20.02 48.39
N SER A 205 45.48 19.20 49.34
CA SER A 205 44.42 18.22 49.07
C SER A 205 43.06 18.86 48.77
N LEU A 206 42.67 19.90 49.51
CA LEU A 206 41.47 20.69 49.22
C LEU A 206 41.56 21.40 47.86
N LYS A 207 42.73 21.93 47.52
CA LYS A 207 42.99 22.48 46.17
C LYS A 207 42.89 21.41 45.10
N LEU A 208 43.36 20.19 45.35
CA LEU A 208 43.27 19.08 44.39
C LEU A 208 41.81 18.68 44.14
N ILE A 209 40.96 18.65 45.16
CA ILE A 209 39.51 18.43 45.00
C ILE A 209 38.86 19.58 44.21
N GLY A 210 39.24 20.83 44.52
CA GLY A 210 38.80 22.02 43.78
C GLY A 210 39.17 21.97 42.30
N LEU A 211 40.43 21.61 42.00
CA LEU A 211 40.93 21.43 40.63
C LEU A 211 40.26 20.25 39.92
N ALA A 212 39.98 19.13 40.62
CA ALA A 212 39.24 18.01 40.05
C ALA A 212 37.80 18.40 39.68
N ARG A 213 37.13 19.19 40.52
CA ARG A 213 35.79 19.73 40.23
C ARG A 213 35.83 20.71 39.04
N SER A 214 36.81 21.60 39.01
CA SER A 214 37.03 22.52 37.88
C SER A 214 37.30 21.75 36.58
N LYS A 215 38.17 20.73 36.60
CA LYS A 215 38.40 19.84 35.46
C LYS A 215 37.11 19.18 34.98
N ASN A 216 36.30 18.63 35.88
CA ASN A 216 35.01 18.00 35.51
C ASN A 216 34.03 19.02 34.88
N ASN A 217 33.99 20.24 35.40
CA ASN A 217 33.19 21.31 34.81
C ASN A 217 33.71 21.72 33.43
N HIS A 218 35.02 21.81 33.23
CA HIS A 218 35.63 22.10 31.94
C HIS A 218 35.38 20.99 30.92
N VAL A 219 35.43 19.72 31.33
CA VAL A 219 35.09 18.58 30.44
C VAL A 219 33.64 18.68 29.98
N LYS A 220 32.69 18.89 30.90
CA LYS A 220 31.28 19.09 30.56
C LYS A 220 31.06 20.28 29.62
N LEU A 221 31.81 21.36 29.80
CA LEU A 221 31.75 22.52 28.91
C LEU A 221 32.28 22.19 27.51
N VAL A 222 33.41 21.49 27.43
CA VAL A 222 34.00 21.05 26.16
C VAL A 222 33.07 20.10 25.41
N ASP A 223 32.42 19.17 26.09
CA ASP A 223 31.46 18.26 25.47
C ASP A 223 30.26 19.01 24.89
N LYS A 224 29.72 20.00 25.63
CA LYS A 224 28.67 20.89 25.11
C LYS A 224 29.14 21.72 23.90
N LEU A 225 30.38 22.23 23.92
CA LEU A 225 30.93 22.98 22.80
C LEU A 225 31.16 22.10 21.57
N LYS A 226 31.56 20.84 21.74
CA LYS A 226 31.66 19.87 20.64
C LYS A 226 30.29 19.59 20.01
N LEU A 227 29.25 19.42 20.82
CA LEU A 227 27.88 19.26 20.33
C LEU A 227 27.40 20.51 19.57
N MET A 228 27.73 21.71 20.05
CA MET A 228 27.44 22.94 19.31
C MET A 228 28.19 23.01 17.97
N ALA A 229 29.44 22.55 17.92
CA ALA A 229 30.22 22.49 16.69
C ALA A 229 29.63 21.48 15.68
N THR A 230 29.20 20.30 16.14
CA THR A 230 28.54 19.31 15.26
C THR A 230 27.24 19.87 14.70
N VAL A 231 26.45 20.58 15.50
CA VAL A 231 25.21 21.21 15.06
C VAL A 231 25.47 22.29 14.00
N LEU A 232 26.52 23.11 14.14
CA LEU A 232 26.89 24.09 13.11
C LEU A 232 27.39 23.43 11.82
N GLN A 233 28.05 22.26 11.92
CA GLN A 233 28.52 21.50 10.77
C GLN A 233 27.39 20.78 10.00
N THR A 234 26.20 20.64 10.59
CA THR A 234 25.06 19.99 9.91
C THR A 234 24.61 20.76 8.67
N GLN A 235 24.63 22.09 8.67
CA GLN A 235 24.11 22.88 7.55
C GLN A 235 24.94 22.72 6.26
N PRO A 236 26.28 22.82 6.26
CA PRO A 236 27.10 22.49 5.09
C PRO A 236 26.97 21.03 4.63
N THR A 237 26.86 20.11 5.60
CA THR A 237 26.71 18.67 5.32
C THR A 237 25.37 18.38 4.62
N LEU A 238 24.28 19.04 5.05
CA LEU A 238 22.98 18.95 4.40
C LEU A 238 23.01 19.48 2.97
N GLN A 239 23.71 20.58 2.70
CA GLN A 239 23.87 21.11 1.34
C GLN A 239 24.63 20.14 0.43
N LEU A 240 25.65 19.46 0.95
CA LEU A 240 26.40 18.45 0.21
C LEU A 240 25.52 17.22 -0.10
N LEU A 241 24.76 16.72 0.88
CA LEU A 241 23.85 15.59 0.68
C LEU A 241 22.71 15.90 -0.31
N LEU A 242 22.21 17.14 -0.30
CA LEU A 242 21.26 17.63 -1.29
C LEU A 242 21.84 17.66 -2.70
N SER A 243 23.13 18.01 -2.83
CA SER A 243 23.82 18.00 -4.13
C SER A 243 24.10 16.59 -4.65
N SER A 244 24.24 15.60 -3.76
CA SER A 244 24.42 14.19 -4.11
C SER A 244 23.10 13.41 -4.22
N SER A 245 21.95 14.09 -4.15
CA SER A 245 20.60 13.49 -4.22
C SER A 245 20.32 12.42 -3.15
N ASP A 246 21.03 12.44 -2.02
CA ASP A 246 20.78 11.54 -0.90
C ASP A 246 19.87 12.22 0.13
N TYR A 247 18.57 12.20 -0.19
CA TYR A 247 17.53 12.80 0.63
C TYR A 247 17.27 12.03 1.92
N VAL A 248 17.53 10.72 1.93
CA VAL A 248 17.30 9.87 3.11
C VAL A 248 18.31 10.22 4.20
N ALA A 249 19.61 10.26 3.89
CA ALA A 249 20.64 10.66 4.83
C ALA A 249 20.46 12.12 5.31
N ALA A 250 20.01 13.02 4.43
CA ALA A 250 19.72 14.40 4.80
C ALA A 250 18.58 14.50 5.84
N LEU A 251 17.51 13.72 5.68
CA LEU A 251 16.40 13.69 6.64
C LEU A 251 16.78 13.04 7.98
N GLU A 252 17.66 12.03 7.97
CA GLU A 252 18.24 11.47 9.21
C GLU A 252 19.03 12.51 9.98
N LEU A 253 19.89 13.23 9.27
CA LEU A 253 20.73 14.25 9.87
C LEU A 253 19.86 15.37 10.47
N ILE A 254 18.78 15.77 9.80
CA ILE A 254 17.82 16.75 10.35
C ILE A 254 17.14 16.21 11.61
N SER A 255 16.63 14.98 11.58
CA SER A 255 15.94 14.36 12.72
C SER A 255 16.87 14.20 13.94
N SER A 256 18.08 13.68 13.72
CA SER A 256 19.11 13.53 14.76
C SER A 256 19.53 14.88 15.33
N THR A 257 19.70 15.91 14.49
CA THR A 257 20.05 17.26 14.95
C THR A 257 18.94 17.90 15.76
N GLN A 258 17.66 17.69 15.38
CA GLN A 258 16.51 18.14 16.16
C GLN A 258 16.42 17.44 17.52
N GLU A 259 16.69 16.13 17.56
CA GLU A 259 16.70 15.36 18.81
C GLU A 259 17.81 15.83 19.76
N VAL A 260 19.05 15.96 19.26
CA VAL A 260 20.20 16.48 20.04
C VAL A 260 19.92 17.90 20.56
N LEU A 261 19.32 18.76 19.75
CA LEU A 261 18.98 20.12 20.15
C LEU A 261 17.91 20.14 21.26
N SER A 262 16.91 19.25 21.19
CA SER A 262 15.82 19.16 22.15
C SER A 262 16.24 18.56 23.51
N LYS A 263 17.14 17.56 23.50
CA LYS A 263 17.56 16.84 24.70
C LYS A 263 18.75 17.49 25.41
N GLU A 264 19.81 17.84 24.68
CA GLU A 264 21.11 18.21 25.29
C GLU A 264 21.41 19.72 25.31
N LEU A 265 20.80 20.50 24.40
CA LEU A 265 21.04 21.95 24.25
C LEU A 265 19.83 22.84 24.63
N ALA A 266 18.86 22.29 25.35
CA ALA A 266 17.72 23.06 25.84
C ALA A 266 18.18 24.25 26.71
N GLY A 267 17.91 25.48 26.24
CA GLY A 267 18.23 26.73 26.94
C GLY A 267 19.35 27.59 26.33
N VAL A 268 20.03 27.12 25.28
CA VAL A 268 21.03 27.92 24.54
C VAL A 268 20.33 28.93 23.62
N THR A 269 20.39 30.22 23.95
CA THR A 269 19.68 31.28 23.23
C THR A 269 20.17 31.51 21.80
N SER A 270 21.43 31.23 21.50
CA SER A 270 22.03 31.39 20.17
C SER A 270 21.51 30.39 19.12
N LEU A 271 20.91 29.27 19.53
CA LEU A 271 20.39 28.22 18.62
C LEU A 271 18.86 28.21 18.50
N ARG A 272 18.17 29.25 19.01
CA ARG A 272 16.70 29.31 19.04
C ARG A 272 16.05 29.27 17.65
N HIS A 273 16.73 29.79 16.63
CA HIS A 273 16.22 29.85 15.27
C HIS A 273 16.59 28.64 14.40
N LEU A 274 17.52 27.81 14.85
CA LEU A 274 17.95 26.63 14.12
C LEU A 274 16.84 25.56 13.95
N PRO A 275 16.00 25.24 14.96
CA PRO A 275 14.94 24.25 14.75
C PRO A 275 13.86 24.75 13.77
N SER A 276 13.58 26.05 13.74
CA SER A 276 12.73 26.63 12.67
C SER A 276 13.40 26.52 11.29
N GLN A 277 14.70 26.78 11.19
CA GLN A 277 15.44 26.62 9.92
C GLN A 277 15.48 25.16 9.45
N LEU A 278 15.74 24.21 10.34
CA LEU A 278 15.70 22.78 10.03
C LEU A 278 14.30 22.32 9.59
N LYS A 279 13.23 22.89 10.17
CA LYS A 279 11.85 22.62 9.76
C LYS A 279 11.55 23.19 8.36
N GLU A 280 12.03 24.38 8.04
CA GLU A 280 11.91 24.94 6.68
C GLU A 280 12.79 24.18 5.67
N MET A 281 13.99 23.72 6.04
CA MET A 281 14.82 22.84 5.21
C MET A 281 14.15 21.49 4.96
N SER A 282 13.46 20.92 5.96
CA SER A 282 12.61 19.74 5.76
C SER A 282 11.55 20.03 4.70
N LYS A 283 10.73 21.08 4.87
CA LYS A 283 9.69 21.44 3.88
C LYS A 283 10.25 21.68 2.47
N LEU A 284 11.45 22.24 2.37
CA LEU A 284 12.13 22.42 1.09
C LEU A 284 12.49 21.07 0.47
N ILE A 285 13.03 20.14 1.27
CA ILE A 285 13.28 18.75 0.85
C ILE A 285 11.97 18.09 0.38
N ASP A 286 10.86 18.26 1.10
CA ASP A 286 9.55 17.69 0.71
C ASP A 286 9.11 18.18 -0.68
N LYS A 287 9.24 19.49 -0.93
CA LYS A 287 8.92 20.10 -2.22
C LYS A 287 9.89 19.66 -3.32
N MET A 288 11.18 19.56 -3.01
CA MET A 288 12.20 19.06 -3.95
C MET A 288 11.94 17.60 -4.32
N LEU A 289 11.68 16.72 -3.34
CA LEU A 289 11.35 15.31 -3.56
C LEU A 289 10.11 15.14 -4.43
N SER A 290 9.05 15.92 -4.15
CA SER A 290 7.81 15.86 -4.94
C SER A 290 8.03 16.28 -6.39
N THR A 291 8.72 17.40 -6.62
CA THR A 291 9.01 17.89 -7.98
C THR A 291 9.98 16.99 -8.75
N GLU A 292 10.94 16.39 -8.06
CA GLU A 292 11.89 15.47 -8.68
C GLU A 292 11.25 14.12 -9.02
N PHE A 293 10.31 13.65 -8.18
CA PHE A 293 9.50 12.48 -8.47
C PHE A 293 8.54 12.72 -9.64
N GLU A 294 7.92 13.91 -9.76
CA GLU A 294 7.10 14.27 -10.92
C GLU A 294 7.91 14.27 -12.22
N ARG A 295 9.13 14.84 -12.20
CA ARG A 295 10.04 14.79 -13.36
C ARG A 295 10.44 13.37 -13.71
N TYR A 296 10.75 12.57 -12.70
CA TYR A 296 11.08 11.15 -12.89
C TYR A 296 9.90 10.39 -13.51
N ALA A 297 8.69 10.56 -12.97
CA ALA A 297 7.47 9.92 -13.48
C ALA A 297 7.19 10.31 -14.93
N ALA A 298 7.29 11.61 -15.26
CA ALA A 298 7.13 12.09 -16.63
C ALA A 298 8.19 11.50 -17.58
N ALA A 299 9.46 11.44 -17.15
CA ALA A 299 10.56 10.91 -17.95
C ALA A 299 10.48 9.39 -18.17
N ASP A 300 10.06 8.63 -17.16
CA ASP A 300 9.92 7.17 -17.24
C ASP A 300 8.71 6.76 -18.09
N LEU A 301 7.58 7.45 -17.93
CA LEU A 301 6.31 7.11 -18.60
C LEU A 301 6.27 7.58 -20.06
N HIS A 302 6.89 8.71 -20.41
CA HIS A 302 6.94 9.23 -21.78
C HIS A 302 8.12 8.70 -22.62
N ARG A 303 8.91 7.77 -22.08
CA ARG A 303 10.01 7.14 -22.81
C ARG A 303 9.49 6.26 -23.96
N PRO A 304 10.13 6.26 -25.15
CA PRO A 304 9.75 5.36 -26.25
C PRO A 304 9.69 3.90 -25.81
N LEU A 305 8.67 3.19 -26.29
CA LEU A 305 8.24 1.85 -25.84
C LEU A 305 9.22 0.71 -26.21
N ASP A 306 10.25 1.00 -27.01
CA ASP A 306 11.22 0.03 -27.53
C ASP A 306 12.52 -0.07 -26.73
N ALA A 307 12.78 0.88 -25.84
CA ALA A 307 13.94 0.81 -24.96
C ALA A 307 13.61 -0.03 -23.72
N ASN A 308 14.33 -1.15 -23.57
CA ASN A 308 14.40 -2.10 -22.44
C ASN A 308 13.34 -1.93 -21.33
N GLY A 309 12.50 -2.94 -21.14
CA GLY A 309 11.38 -3.01 -20.18
C GLY A 309 11.78 -3.03 -18.70
N GLY A 310 12.67 -2.12 -18.29
CA GLY A 310 13.05 -1.87 -16.91
C GLY A 310 12.73 -0.44 -16.50
N VAL A 311 12.65 -0.25 -15.19
CA VAL A 311 12.51 1.06 -14.52
C VAL A 311 13.77 1.89 -14.78
N LEU A 312 13.62 3.17 -15.11
CA LEU A 312 14.74 4.11 -15.22
C LEU A 312 15.43 4.26 -13.86
N ASP A 313 16.76 4.10 -13.76
CA ASP A 313 17.54 4.35 -12.53
C ASP A 313 16.90 3.85 -11.21
N GLN A 314 16.75 2.54 -11.05
CA GLN A 314 16.08 1.90 -9.89
C GLN A 314 16.57 2.43 -8.52
N GLU A 315 17.87 2.70 -8.37
CA GLU A 315 18.44 3.23 -7.12
C GLU A 315 17.94 4.65 -6.79
N ARG A 316 17.74 5.48 -7.82
CA ARG A 316 17.20 6.84 -7.67
C ARG A 316 15.71 6.81 -7.35
N LEU A 317 14.95 5.88 -7.93
CA LEU A 317 13.54 5.69 -7.56
C LEU A 317 13.41 5.22 -6.10
N VAL A 318 14.23 4.26 -5.67
CA VAL A 318 14.22 3.78 -4.28
C VAL A 318 14.53 4.91 -3.30
N SER A 319 15.51 5.77 -3.58
CA SER A 319 15.85 6.90 -2.70
C SER A 319 14.74 7.97 -2.64
N LEU A 320 14.12 8.30 -3.79
CA LEU A 320 12.98 9.23 -3.86
C LEU A 320 11.76 8.67 -3.11
N VAL A 321 11.40 7.41 -3.35
CA VAL A 321 10.26 6.75 -2.71
C VAL A 321 10.48 6.59 -1.21
N ALA A 322 11.69 6.19 -0.78
CA ALA A 322 12.02 6.11 0.65
C ALA A 322 11.94 7.47 1.34
N GLY A 323 12.43 8.55 0.69
CA GLY A 323 12.31 9.91 1.18
C GLY A 323 10.86 10.38 1.33
N LEU A 324 10.02 10.14 0.32
CA LEU A 324 8.60 10.52 0.31
C LEU A 324 7.76 9.71 1.32
N LEU A 325 8.05 8.42 1.46
CA LEU A 325 7.40 7.55 2.44
C LEU A 325 7.70 7.99 3.87
N ARG A 326 8.93 8.41 4.16
CA ARG A 326 9.35 8.87 5.50
C ARG A 326 8.64 10.14 5.95
N GLN A 327 8.25 11.00 5.01
CA GLN A 327 7.55 12.25 5.28
C GLN A 327 6.02 12.08 5.34
N ASN A 328 5.52 10.84 5.18
CA ASN A 328 4.09 10.48 5.19
C ASN A 328 3.23 11.22 4.14
N HIS A 329 3.85 11.64 3.03
CA HIS A 329 3.14 12.33 1.95
C HIS A 329 2.63 11.33 0.90
N LEU A 330 1.53 10.63 1.17
CA LEU A 330 0.93 9.67 0.21
C LEU A 330 0.32 10.32 -1.06
N GLN A 331 0.45 11.64 -1.23
CA GLN A 331 -0.08 12.39 -2.38
C GLN A 331 0.69 12.05 -3.67
N PHE A 332 1.95 11.61 -3.57
CA PHE A 332 2.76 11.29 -4.75
C PHE A 332 2.20 10.09 -5.56
N LEU A 333 1.45 9.20 -4.92
CA LEU A 333 0.79 8.09 -5.61
C LEU A 333 -0.35 8.58 -6.51
N GLU A 334 -1.07 9.63 -6.09
CA GLU A 334 -2.12 10.27 -6.90
C GLU A 334 -1.52 11.09 -8.04
N THR A 335 -0.39 11.77 -7.83
CA THR A 335 0.30 12.46 -8.93
C THR A 335 0.87 11.46 -9.94
N TYR A 336 1.44 10.34 -9.48
CA TYR A 336 1.86 9.25 -10.36
C TYR A 336 0.69 8.64 -11.14
N LYS A 337 -0.46 8.44 -10.50
CA LYS A 337 -1.70 8.02 -11.15
C LYS A 337 -2.10 8.95 -12.29
N GLN A 338 -2.13 10.26 -12.00
CA GLN A 338 -2.52 11.26 -12.97
C GLN A 338 -1.53 11.28 -14.15
N GLU A 339 -0.23 11.17 -13.88
CA GLU A 339 0.80 11.14 -14.91
C GLU A 339 0.76 9.85 -15.76
N ALA A 340 0.42 8.71 -15.17
CA ALA A 340 0.20 7.47 -15.93
C ALA A 340 -1.02 7.55 -16.85
N VAL A 341 -2.08 8.22 -16.40
CA VAL A 341 -3.29 8.48 -17.21
C VAL A 341 -3.00 9.45 -18.36
N THR A 342 -2.22 10.51 -18.12
CA THR A 342 -1.80 11.44 -19.18
C THR A 342 -0.86 10.75 -20.17
N ALA A 343 0.08 9.93 -19.71
CA ALA A 343 0.95 9.13 -20.58
C ALA A 343 0.17 8.13 -21.45
N ALA A 344 -0.83 7.45 -20.89
CA ALA A 344 -1.72 6.58 -21.68
C ALA A 344 -2.49 7.38 -22.74
N GLN A 345 -2.93 8.60 -22.41
CA GLN A 345 -3.64 9.47 -23.34
C GLN A 345 -2.73 10.01 -24.46
N THR A 346 -1.51 10.44 -24.14
CA THR A 346 -0.55 10.96 -25.13
C THR A 346 -0.08 9.87 -26.07
N LEU A 347 0.22 8.67 -25.55
CA LEU A 347 0.56 7.49 -26.34
C LEU A 347 -0.55 7.13 -27.32
N LEU A 348 -1.82 7.11 -26.85
CA LEU A 348 -2.94 6.82 -27.73
C LEU A 348 -3.13 7.89 -28.81
N LYS A 349 -2.99 9.18 -28.45
CA LYS A 349 -3.04 10.29 -29.41
C LYS A 349 -1.92 10.19 -30.44
N GLN A 350 -0.70 9.88 -30.00
CA GLN A 350 0.45 9.75 -30.89
C GLN A 350 0.27 8.62 -31.90
N LEU A 351 -0.17 7.44 -31.45
CA LEU A 351 -0.46 6.31 -32.35
C LEU A 351 -1.60 6.64 -33.32
N LEU A 352 -2.63 7.34 -32.85
CA LEU A 352 -3.74 7.76 -33.69
C LEU A 352 -3.30 8.80 -34.73
N ILE A 353 -2.40 9.72 -34.39
CA ILE A 353 -1.82 10.70 -35.33
C ILE A 353 -0.87 10.01 -36.32
N GLU A 354 -0.02 9.10 -35.86
CA GLU A 354 0.95 8.37 -36.71
C GLU A 354 0.24 7.50 -37.76
N GLN A 355 -0.87 6.86 -37.39
CA GLN A 355 -1.66 6.02 -38.32
C GLN A 355 -2.68 6.82 -39.15
N LEU A 356 -3.07 8.03 -38.72
CA LEU A 356 -3.88 8.95 -39.54
C LEU A 356 -3.03 9.79 -40.49
N ALA A 357 -1.73 9.95 -40.25
CA ALA A 357 -0.81 10.61 -41.18
C ALA A 357 -0.64 9.82 -42.49
N ASP A 358 -0.85 8.50 -42.47
CA ASP A 358 -0.89 7.65 -43.66
C ASP A 358 -2.18 7.78 -44.48
N VAL A 359 -3.24 8.38 -43.91
CA VAL A 359 -4.50 8.66 -44.63
C VAL A 359 -4.54 10.15 -44.96
N GLU A 360 -3.92 10.50 -46.09
CA GLU A 360 -4.01 11.82 -46.72
C GLU A 360 -5.50 12.22 -46.91
N ASP A 361 -6.05 13.06 -46.01
CA ASP A 361 -6.94 14.21 -46.34
C ASP A 361 -7.73 14.83 -45.15
N ASP A 362 -7.81 14.22 -43.95
CA ASP A 362 -8.73 14.73 -42.88
C ASP A 362 -8.03 15.40 -41.66
N MET A 363 -6.80 15.89 -41.81
CA MET A 363 -5.98 16.38 -40.69
C MET A 363 -6.43 17.75 -40.10
N GLU A 364 -7.21 18.57 -40.82
CA GLU A 364 -7.44 19.96 -40.39
C GLU A 364 -8.52 20.16 -39.31
N HIS A 365 -9.39 19.18 -39.03
CA HIS A 365 -10.50 19.38 -38.08
C HIS A 365 -10.27 18.82 -36.66
N CYS A 366 -9.19 18.08 -36.40
CA CYS A 366 -9.01 17.35 -35.13
C CYS A 366 -8.18 18.08 -34.05
N LEU A 367 -7.58 19.23 -34.36
CA LEU A 367 -6.62 19.88 -33.46
C LEU A 367 -7.25 20.77 -32.37
N THR A 368 -8.58 20.96 -32.37
CA THR A 368 -9.25 21.84 -31.42
C THR A 368 -10.54 21.24 -30.87
N GLY A 369 -10.42 20.38 -29.86
CA GLY A 369 -11.52 20.01 -28.96
C GLY A 369 -12.05 18.60 -29.14
N SER A 370 -12.02 17.83 -28.04
CA SER A 370 -12.67 16.51 -27.82
C SER A 370 -12.47 15.45 -28.92
N VAL A 371 -11.80 14.37 -28.52
CA VAL A 371 -11.60 13.11 -29.28
C VAL A 371 -12.93 12.34 -29.41
N GLU A 372 -13.98 12.97 -29.96
CA GLU A 372 -15.30 12.35 -30.14
C GLU A 372 -15.57 11.91 -31.58
N VAL A 373 -14.72 12.28 -32.55
CA VAL A 373 -14.91 11.86 -33.95
C VAL A 373 -13.58 11.38 -34.52
N ALA A 374 -13.32 10.08 -34.38
CA ALA A 374 -12.28 9.43 -35.18
C ALA A 374 -12.73 9.44 -36.66
N PRO A 375 -11.81 9.67 -37.62
CA PRO A 375 -12.11 9.56 -39.04
C PRO A 375 -12.64 8.17 -39.40
N THR A 376 -13.41 8.09 -40.48
CA THR A 376 -13.91 6.82 -41.02
C THR A 376 -12.77 6.01 -41.62
N MET A 377 -12.06 5.26 -40.78
CA MET A 377 -11.00 4.35 -41.20
C MET A 377 -11.57 3.06 -41.76
N ASP A 378 -10.95 2.47 -42.78
CA ASP A 378 -11.30 1.13 -43.27
C ASP A 378 -11.19 0.09 -42.14
N ALA A 379 -12.04 -0.94 -42.18
CA ALA A 379 -12.18 -1.89 -41.08
C ALA A 379 -10.90 -2.71 -40.81
N ALA A 380 -10.06 -2.93 -41.84
CA ALA A 380 -8.76 -3.58 -41.67
C ALA A 380 -7.74 -2.66 -40.98
N HIS A 381 -7.68 -1.39 -41.39
CA HIS A 381 -6.79 -0.38 -40.78
C HIS A 381 -7.21 -0.04 -39.34
N TRP A 382 -8.51 -0.05 -39.05
CA TRP A 382 -8.99 0.11 -37.67
C TRP A 382 -8.54 -1.05 -36.76
N LEU A 383 -8.56 -2.29 -37.27
CA LEU A 383 -8.07 -3.45 -36.51
C LEU A 383 -6.56 -3.35 -36.25
N THR A 384 -5.76 -2.93 -37.24
CA THR A 384 -4.32 -2.74 -37.03
C THR A 384 -4.06 -1.64 -35.99
N VAL A 385 -4.76 -0.51 -36.04
CA VAL A 385 -4.69 0.54 -35.01
C VAL A 385 -5.06 0.00 -33.63
N LEU A 386 -6.12 -0.80 -33.52
CA LEU A 386 -6.54 -1.40 -32.27
C LEU A 386 -5.52 -2.41 -31.73
N THR A 387 -4.89 -3.22 -32.60
CA THR A 387 -3.80 -4.12 -32.20
C THR A 387 -2.60 -3.32 -31.67
N LEU A 388 -2.16 -2.28 -32.38
CA LEU A 388 -1.02 -1.46 -31.99
C LEU A 388 -1.30 -0.72 -30.68
N ALA A 389 -2.49 -0.14 -30.53
CA ALA A 389 -2.93 0.52 -29.31
C ALA A 389 -2.98 -0.46 -28.13
N SER A 390 -3.52 -1.67 -28.32
CA SER A 390 -3.55 -2.72 -27.31
C SER A 390 -2.16 -3.12 -26.84
N HIS A 391 -1.21 -3.34 -27.78
CA HIS A 391 0.17 -3.69 -27.43
C HIS A 391 0.90 -2.55 -26.73
N ALA A 392 0.74 -1.32 -27.20
CA ALA A 392 1.40 -0.15 -26.64
C ALA A 392 0.88 0.18 -25.23
N LEU A 393 -0.44 0.14 -25.02
CA LEU A 393 -1.04 0.26 -23.69
C LEU A 393 -0.64 -0.91 -22.79
N GLY A 394 -0.55 -2.13 -23.33
CA GLY A 394 -0.07 -3.30 -22.59
C GLY A 394 1.37 -3.12 -22.08
N LYS A 395 2.28 -2.62 -22.93
CA LYS A 395 3.65 -2.26 -22.53
C LYS A 395 3.68 -1.16 -21.47
N LEU A 396 2.83 -0.14 -21.59
CA LEU A 396 2.71 0.93 -20.58
C LEU A 396 2.25 0.38 -19.23
N VAL A 397 1.22 -0.46 -19.20
CA VAL A 397 0.71 -1.09 -17.96
C VAL A 397 1.78 -1.98 -17.33
N GLN A 398 2.59 -2.69 -18.12
CA GLN A 398 3.73 -3.46 -17.61
C GLN A 398 4.83 -2.57 -16.99
N ARG A 399 5.11 -1.39 -17.57
CA ARG A 399 6.05 -0.42 -17.00
C ARG A 399 5.54 0.14 -15.67
N VAL A 400 4.27 0.54 -15.63
CA VAL A 400 3.60 0.98 -14.39
C VAL A 400 3.67 -0.11 -13.33
N LYS A 401 3.48 -1.38 -13.70
CA LYS A 401 3.65 -2.51 -12.78
C LYS A 401 5.08 -2.61 -12.24
N ALA A 402 6.10 -2.42 -13.07
CA ALA A 402 7.49 -2.47 -12.63
C ALA A 402 7.80 -1.37 -11.61
N VAL A 403 7.32 -0.14 -11.82
CA VAL A 403 7.44 0.97 -10.85
C VAL A 403 6.65 0.68 -9.58
N HIS A 404 5.42 0.16 -9.71
CA HIS A 404 4.61 -0.31 -8.58
C HIS A 404 5.35 -1.35 -7.74
N ASP A 405 6.00 -2.33 -8.36
CA ASP A 405 6.73 -3.40 -7.67
C ASP A 405 7.98 -2.87 -6.96
N VAL A 406 8.66 -1.86 -7.51
CA VAL A 406 9.76 -1.16 -6.82
C VAL A 406 9.26 -0.33 -5.65
N ILE A 407 8.14 0.39 -5.79
CA ILE A 407 7.54 1.14 -4.68
C ILE A 407 7.11 0.17 -3.57
N LYS A 408 6.49 -0.96 -3.93
CA LYS A 408 6.12 -2.02 -2.99
C LYS A 408 7.34 -2.60 -2.30
N ALA A 409 8.39 -2.97 -3.03
CA ALA A 409 9.62 -3.49 -2.44
C ALA A 409 10.29 -2.48 -1.50
N THR A 410 10.24 -1.19 -1.83
CA THR A 410 10.76 -0.11 -0.97
C THR A 410 9.92 0.05 0.30
N ALA A 411 8.58 -0.03 0.19
CA ALA A 411 7.67 -0.01 1.33
C ALA A 411 7.83 -1.25 2.22
N ASP A 412 8.03 -2.44 1.65
CA ASP A 412 8.29 -3.70 2.36
C ASP A 412 9.60 -3.62 3.16
N THR A 413 10.64 -3.06 2.55
CA THR A 413 11.97 -2.88 3.16
C THR A 413 11.88 -1.87 4.31
N SER A 414 11.19 -0.75 4.10
CA SER A 414 11.01 0.30 5.10
C SER A 414 10.11 -0.12 6.28
N ALA A 415 9.24 -1.12 6.09
CA ALA A 415 8.44 -1.76 7.15
C ALA A 415 9.17 -2.96 7.81
N GLY A 416 10.33 -3.36 7.30
CA GLY A 416 11.15 -4.46 7.83
C GLY A 416 10.62 -5.87 7.53
N LEU A 417 9.80 -6.03 6.48
CA LEU A 417 9.18 -7.29 6.05
C LEU A 417 10.07 -8.12 5.09
N ARG A 418 11.07 -7.49 4.44
CA ARG A 418 12.12 -8.17 3.67
C ARG A 418 13.43 -8.13 4.43
N SER A 419 14.07 -9.29 4.63
CA SER A 419 15.35 -9.42 5.34
C SER A 419 16.46 -9.91 4.40
N SER A 420 17.50 -9.08 4.19
CA SER A 420 18.87 -9.48 3.81
C SER A 420 19.79 -8.24 3.66
N PRO A 421 21.04 -8.22 4.16
CA PRO A 421 21.59 -8.70 5.45
C PRO A 421 21.45 -7.57 6.52
N PRO A 422 22.00 -7.66 7.76
CA PRO A 422 21.59 -6.78 8.86
C PRO A 422 22.29 -5.43 8.75
N LEU A 423 21.69 -4.49 8.02
CA LEU A 423 22.01 -3.08 8.13
C LEU A 423 20.98 -2.43 9.05
N ARG A 424 21.52 -2.04 10.21
CA ARG A 424 21.06 -1.07 11.21
C ARG A 424 19.55 -1.04 11.53
N ASP A 425 19.24 -1.20 12.83
CA ASP A 425 17.95 -0.94 13.48
C ASP A 425 17.34 0.47 13.25
N THR A 426 17.97 1.31 12.42
CA THR A 426 17.57 2.68 12.07
C THR A 426 16.70 2.77 10.81
N GLU A 427 16.51 1.66 10.07
CA GLU A 427 15.79 1.65 8.77
C GLU A 427 14.26 1.38 8.88
N ARG A 428 13.73 1.03 10.05
CA ARG A 428 12.29 0.82 10.27
C ARG A 428 11.60 2.12 10.68
N PHE A 429 11.06 2.84 9.71
CA PHE A 429 10.35 4.11 9.97
C PHE A 429 8.86 4.09 9.60
N LEU A 430 8.36 3.08 8.89
CA LEU A 430 6.94 2.94 8.56
C LEU A 430 6.19 2.11 9.62
N SER A 431 5.03 2.61 10.05
CA SER A 431 4.09 1.82 10.85
C SER A 431 3.41 0.75 9.99
N LEU A 432 3.00 -0.36 10.61
CA LEU A 432 2.32 -1.45 9.90
C LEU A 432 0.96 -1.00 9.32
N GLU A 433 0.33 0.01 9.92
CA GLU A 433 -0.89 0.64 9.43
C GLU A 433 -0.64 1.51 8.18
N ASP A 434 0.43 2.28 8.16
CA ASP A 434 0.80 3.12 7.01
C ASP A 434 1.30 2.27 5.83
N HIS A 435 1.98 1.14 6.12
CA HIS A 435 2.32 0.14 5.11
C HIS A 435 1.07 -0.43 4.43
N ASN A 436 0.06 -0.84 5.21
CA ASN A 436 -1.21 -1.32 4.67
C ASN A 436 -1.93 -0.25 3.84
N ARG A 437 -1.89 1.03 4.27
CA ARG A 437 -2.46 2.15 3.49
C ARG A 437 -1.77 2.33 2.13
N VAL A 438 -0.44 2.22 2.10
CA VAL A 438 0.35 2.26 0.85
C VAL A 438 -0.03 1.08 -0.04
N GLU A 439 -0.14 -0.13 0.50
CA GLU A 439 -0.49 -1.32 -0.28
C GLU A 439 -1.90 -1.24 -0.90
N VAL A 440 -2.88 -0.74 -0.15
CA VAL A 440 -4.24 -0.51 -0.68
C VAL A 440 -4.21 0.54 -1.80
N LYS A 441 -3.55 1.68 -1.58
CA LYS A 441 -3.44 2.73 -2.61
C LYS A 441 -2.69 2.27 -3.87
N LEU A 442 -1.67 1.44 -3.72
CA LEU A 442 -0.92 0.87 -4.84
C LEU A 442 -1.77 -0.11 -5.66
N LYS A 443 -2.61 -0.92 -5.01
CA LYS A 443 -3.60 -1.77 -5.68
C LYS A 443 -4.65 -0.92 -6.42
N ASP A 444 -5.17 0.11 -5.77
CA ASP A 444 -6.17 1.01 -6.37
C ASP A 444 -5.61 1.80 -7.58
N LEU A 445 -4.36 2.24 -7.51
CA LEU A 445 -3.62 2.87 -8.60
C LEU A 445 -3.62 1.98 -9.85
N LEU A 446 -3.19 0.73 -9.67
CA LEU A 446 -3.02 -0.23 -10.75
C LEU A 446 -4.38 -0.62 -11.36
N ILE A 447 -5.42 -0.83 -10.53
CA ILE A 447 -6.79 -1.04 -10.99
C ILE A 447 -7.30 0.15 -11.80
N SER A 448 -7.10 1.37 -11.32
CA SER A 448 -7.60 2.57 -11.99
C SER A 448 -6.93 2.81 -13.36
N ILE A 449 -5.65 2.47 -13.51
CA ILE A 449 -4.93 2.59 -14.79
C ILE A 449 -5.39 1.50 -15.77
N CYS A 450 -5.56 0.25 -15.29
CA CYS A 450 -6.18 -0.84 -16.05
C CYS A 450 -7.56 -0.42 -16.57
N ASP A 451 -8.44 0.07 -15.70
CA ASP A 451 -9.80 0.48 -16.04
C ASP A 451 -9.82 1.64 -17.06
N TYR A 452 -8.93 2.63 -16.89
CA TYR A 452 -8.80 3.72 -17.86
C TYR A 452 -8.37 3.22 -19.26
N CYS A 453 -7.40 2.31 -19.33
CA CYS A 453 -6.97 1.73 -20.61
C CYS A 453 -8.10 0.93 -21.28
N HIS A 454 -8.86 0.16 -20.49
CA HIS A 454 -10.03 -0.56 -20.98
C HIS A 454 -11.14 0.39 -21.48
N GLU A 455 -11.42 1.48 -20.77
CA GLU A 455 -12.42 2.48 -21.17
C GLU A 455 -12.02 3.21 -22.46
N ARG A 456 -10.74 3.53 -22.63
CA ARG A 456 -10.24 4.15 -23.86
C ARG A 456 -10.31 3.21 -25.07
N LEU A 457 -9.91 1.95 -24.92
CA LEU A 457 -10.08 0.95 -25.97
C LEU A 457 -11.57 0.68 -26.26
N ALA A 458 -12.43 0.65 -25.24
CA ALA A 458 -13.87 0.49 -25.40
C ALA A 458 -14.50 1.65 -26.19
N SER A 459 -14.03 2.88 -25.95
CA SER A 459 -14.46 4.06 -26.70
C SER A 459 -14.08 3.95 -28.18
N LEU A 460 -12.87 3.49 -28.51
CA LEU A 460 -12.43 3.27 -29.89
C LEU A 460 -13.21 2.17 -30.62
N VAL A 461 -13.65 1.14 -29.89
CA VAL A 461 -14.53 0.09 -30.42
C VAL A 461 -15.95 0.61 -30.67
N SER A 462 -16.45 1.45 -29.79
CA SER A 462 -17.83 1.96 -29.87
C SER A 462 -18.00 2.98 -31.00
N THR A 463 -16.98 3.78 -31.32
CA THR A 463 -17.06 4.80 -32.38
C THR A 463 -17.22 4.24 -33.80
N GLN A 464 -16.90 2.97 -34.04
CA GLN A 464 -16.93 2.38 -35.38
C GLN A 464 -18.30 1.79 -35.77
N SER A 465 -19.23 1.61 -34.82
CA SER A 465 -20.43 0.78 -34.99
C SER A 465 -21.40 1.24 -36.09
N ASP A 466 -21.38 2.51 -36.48
CA ASP A 466 -22.54 3.09 -37.17
C ASP A 466 -22.41 3.13 -38.71
N LYS A 467 -21.22 2.99 -39.29
CA LYS A 467 -21.01 3.35 -40.72
C LYS A 467 -20.44 2.26 -41.63
N GLN A 468 -19.70 1.28 -41.14
CA GLN A 468 -19.06 0.25 -42.01
C GLN A 468 -19.63 -1.17 -41.83
N THR A 469 -19.45 -2.00 -42.85
CA THR A 469 -19.82 -3.43 -42.84
C THR A 469 -18.65 -4.26 -42.34
N ILE A 470 -18.72 -4.68 -41.07
CA ILE A 470 -17.71 -5.55 -40.47
C ILE A 470 -17.96 -6.99 -40.95
N THR A 471 -16.88 -7.70 -41.28
CA THR A 471 -16.90 -9.10 -41.72
C THR A 471 -16.79 -10.06 -40.53
N ALA A 472 -17.25 -11.31 -40.67
CA ALA A 472 -17.14 -12.32 -39.62
C ALA A 472 -15.69 -12.52 -39.12
N THR A 473 -14.71 -12.49 -40.02
CA THR A 473 -13.26 -12.61 -39.72
C THR A 473 -12.75 -11.47 -38.84
N GLN A 474 -13.21 -10.25 -39.13
CA GLN A 474 -12.83 -9.05 -38.38
C GLN A 474 -13.35 -9.08 -36.93
N ILE A 475 -14.51 -9.71 -36.70
CA ILE A 475 -15.05 -9.87 -35.34
C ILE A 475 -14.30 -10.95 -34.56
N THR A 476 -13.86 -12.01 -35.21
CA THR A 476 -13.00 -13.01 -34.57
C THR A 476 -11.63 -12.44 -34.22
N GLU A 477 -11.04 -11.61 -35.09
CA GLU A 477 -9.81 -10.87 -34.80
C GLU A 477 -10.01 -9.89 -33.65
N LEU A 478 -11.10 -9.15 -33.64
CA LEU A 478 -11.45 -8.26 -32.52
C LEU A 478 -11.59 -9.01 -31.20
N SER A 479 -12.24 -10.19 -31.20
CA SER A 479 -12.36 -11.05 -30.02
C SER A 479 -10.98 -11.42 -29.49
N ALA A 480 -10.08 -11.86 -30.37
CA ALA A 480 -8.72 -12.25 -29.98
C ALA A 480 -7.93 -11.09 -29.35
N ILE A 481 -8.07 -9.87 -29.86
CA ILE A 481 -7.41 -8.68 -29.31
C ILE A 481 -7.98 -8.33 -27.94
N VAL A 482 -9.31 -8.34 -27.80
CA VAL A 482 -10.00 -8.08 -26.53
C VAL A 482 -9.59 -9.11 -25.48
N ASP A 483 -9.56 -10.39 -25.83
CA ASP A 483 -9.20 -11.46 -24.91
C ASP A 483 -7.73 -11.38 -24.49
N SER A 484 -6.80 -11.18 -25.44
CA SER A 484 -5.36 -11.01 -25.15
C SER A 484 -5.09 -9.82 -24.22
N PHE A 485 -5.70 -8.67 -24.49
CA PHE A 485 -5.53 -7.48 -23.66
C PHE A 485 -6.14 -7.67 -22.27
N THR A 486 -7.34 -8.26 -22.19
CA THR A 486 -8.00 -8.48 -20.90
C THR A 486 -7.24 -9.51 -20.06
N GLU A 487 -6.68 -10.57 -20.67
CA GLU A 487 -5.82 -11.53 -19.97
C GLU A 487 -4.54 -10.88 -19.43
N LEU A 488 -3.91 -9.98 -20.20
CA LEU A 488 -2.75 -9.21 -19.75
C LEU A 488 -3.11 -8.33 -18.54
N CYS A 489 -4.20 -7.57 -18.62
CA CYS A 489 -4.67 -6.75 -17.51
C CYS A 489 -5.07 -7.59 -16.29
N GLU A 490 -5.71 -8.74 -16.47
CA GLU A 490 -6.07 -9.66 -15.38
C GLU A 490 -4.84 -10.23 -14.68
N LYS A 491 -3.78 -10.59 -15.41
CA LYS A 491 -2.49 -11.02 -14.84
C LYS A 491 -1.78 -9.93 -14.04
N ILE A 492 -2.06 -8.66 -14.34
CA ILE A 492 -1.43 -7.52 -13.66
C ILE A 492 -2.27 -7.05 -12.48
N CYS A 493 -3.56 -6.86 -12.67
CA CYS A 493 -4.52 -6.26 -11.75
C CYS A 493 -5.27 -7.29 -10.86
N GLY A 494 -5.29 -8.57 -11.23
CA GLY A 494 -6.04 -9.62 -10.52
C GLY A 494 -7.57 -9.47 -10.57
N ARG A 495 -8.06 -8.49 -11.33
CA ARG A 495 -9.47 -8.15 -11.51
C ARG A 495 -9.79 -8.02 -13.00
N GLN A 496 -10.94 -8.54 -13.42
CA GLN A 496 -11.43 -8.40 -14.79
C GLN A 496 -12.14 -7.07 -14.96
N SER A 497 -11.71 -6.24 -15.92
CA SER A 497 -12.43 -5.02 -16.29
C SER A 497 -13.50 -5.33 -17.33
N ALA A 498 -14.71 -4.81 -17.14
CA ALA A 498 -15.87 -5.15 -17.96
C ALA A 498 -16.05 -4.22 -19.17
N ALA A 499 -15.44 -3.03 -19.20
CA ALA A 499 -15.74 -1.98 -20.18
C ALA A 499 -15.45 -2.43 -21.62
N LEU A 500 -14.26 -2.98 -21.88
CA LEU A 500 -13.86 -3.43 -23.22
C LEU A 500 -14.70 -4.64 -23.68
N ARG A 501 -14.93 -5.62 -22.79
CA ARG A 501 -15.78 -6.78 -23.09
C ARG A 501 -17.23 -6.36 -23.37
N ALA A 502 -17.74 -5.35 -22.67
CA ALA A 502 -19.08 -4.81 -22.91
C ALA A 502 -19.17 -4.13 -24.28
N ALA A 503 -18.20 -3.28 -24.64
CA ALA A 503 -18.14 -2.64 -25.97
C ALA A 503 -18.05 -3.68 -27.10
N PHE A 504 -17.22 -4.72 -26.92
CA PHE A 504 -17.15 -5.84 -27.86
C PHE A 504 -18.49 -6.57 -27.99
N LYS A 505 -19.17 -6.89 -26.89
CA LYS A 505 -20.48 -7.55 -26.91
C LYS A 505 -21.53 -6.73 -27.67
N ILE A 506 -21.55 -5.41 -27.47
CA ILE A 506 -22.44 -4.50 -28.19
C ILE A 506 -22.13 -4.57 -29.69
N GLN A 507 -20.85 -4.50 -30.07
CA GLN A 507 -20.44 -4.52 -31.47
C GLN A 507 -20.76 -5.86 -32.15
N ALA A 508 -20.48 -6.97 -31.49
CA ALA A 508 -20.79 -8.30 -32.00
C ALA A 508 -22.32 -8.53 -32.11
N GLY A 509 -23.11 -8.01 -31.16
CA GLY A 509 -24.57 -7.99 -31.23
C GLY A 509 -25.10 -7.17 -32.41
N ASN A 510 -24.55 -5.96 -32.64
CA ASN A 510 -24.89 -5.10 -33.78
C ASN A 510 -24.59 -5.79 -35.11
N TYR A 511 -23.45 -6.46 -35.23
CA TYR A 511 -23.14 -7.28 -36.40
C TYR A 511 -24.17 -8.39 -36.62
N VAL A 512 -24.48 -9.19 -35.59
CA VAL A 512 -25.44 -10.30 -35.72
C VAL A 512 -26.82 -9.78 -36.13
N ASN A 513 -27.24 -8.63 -35.59
CA ASN A 513 -28.51 -7.97 -35.96
C ASN A 513 -28.49 -7.47 -37.41
N LYS A 514 -27.40 -6.83 -37.86
CA LYS A 514 -27.23 -6.37 -39.25
C LYS A 514 -27.17 -7.55 -40.23
N PHE A 515 -26.42 -8.60 -39.87
CA PHE A 515 -26.34 -9.87 -40.59
C PHE A 515 -27.74 -10.46 -40.76
N HIS A 516 -28.50 -10.60 -39.66
CA HIS A 516 -29.86 -11.12 -39.71
C HIS A 516 -30.78 -10.27 -40.58
N SER A 517 -30.77 -8.96 -40.39
CA SER A 517 -31.63 -8.02 -41.12
C SER A 517 -31.37 -8.07 -42.62
N GLN A 518 -30.09 -8.11 -43.05
CA GLN A 518 -29.73 -8.23 -44.46
C GLN A 518 -30.24 -9.53 -45.08
N ARG A 519 -30.06 -10.68 -44.39
CA ARG A 519 -30.50 -11.99 -44.89
C ARG A 519 -32.02 -12.11 -44.92
N LYS A 520 -32.71 -11.61 -43.88
CA LYS A 520 -34.17 -11.55 -43.81
C LYS A 520 -34.77 -10.68 -44.92
N ASN A 521 -34.18 -9.51 -45.17
CA ASN A 521 -34.59 -8.63 -46.26
C ASN A 521 -34.34 -9.26 -47.63
N LYS A 522 -33.17 -9.87 -47.85
CA LYS A 522 -32.86 -10.62 -49.09
C LYS A 522 -33.87 -11.74 -49.32
N LEU A 523 -34.15 -12.55 -48.30
CA LEU A 523 -35.12 -13.64 -48.39
C LEU A 523 -36.53 -13.12 -48.71
N THR A 524 -36.98 -12.08 -48.02
CA THR A 524 -38.32 -11.51 -48.23
C THR A 524 -38.47 -10.93 -49.63
N MET A 525 -37.46 -10.20 -50.12
CA MET A 525 -37.44 -9.65 -51.48
C MET A 525 -37.54 -10.76 -52.54
N LEU A 526 -36.77 -11.84 -52.36
CA LEU A 526 -36.76 -12.98 -53.29
C LEU A 526 -38.09 -13.75 -53.24
N LEU A 527 -38.68 -13.94 -52.06
CA LEU A 527 -40.00 -14.54 -51.91
C LEU A 527 -41.10 -13.73 -52.60
N ASP A 528 -41.04 -12.40 -52.51
CA ASP A 528 -42.03 -11.52 -53.16
C ASP A 528 -41.97 -11.55 -54.68
N ALA A 529 -40.78 -11.79 -55.23
CA ALA A 529 -40.54 -11.96 -56.66
C ALA A 529 -40.72 -13.41 -57.16
N GLU A 530 -40.93 -14.37 -56.25
CA GLU A 530 -40.97 -15.80 -56.57
C GLU A 530 -42.19 -16.18 -57.40
N ARG A 531 -41.97 -16.90 -58.49
CA ARG A 531 -43.04 -17.33 -59.42
C ARG A 531 -43.50 -18.76 -59.20
N TRP A 532 -42.93 -19.46 -58.22
CA TRP A 532 -43.26 -20.85 -57.87
C TRP A 532 -43.12 -21.77 -59.08
N LYS A 533 -41.97 -21.69 -59.75
CA LYS A 533 -41.59 -22.57 -60.85
C LYS A 533 -40.46 -23.48 -60.41
N VAL A 534 -40.37 -24.65 -61.05
CA VAL A 534 -39.24 -25.56 -60.86
C VAL A 534 -37.96 -24.83 -61.24
N ALA A 535 -37.02 -24.79 -60.30
CA ALA A 535 -35.69 -24.22 -60.49
C ALA A 535 -34.67 -25.34 -60.67
N GLU A 536 -33.69 -25.11 -61.53
CA GLU A 536 -32.54 -25.99 -61.64
C GLU A 536 -31.65 -25.84 -60.41
N VAL A 537 -31.07 -26.95 -59.94
CA VAL A 537 -30.28 -27.03 -58.71
C VAL A 537 -28.79 -26.93 -59.07
N PRO A 538 -28.10 -25.84 -58.66
CA PRO A 538 -26.65 -25.75 -58.77
C PRO A 538 -25.96 -26.80 -57.87
N GLN A 539 -24.84 -27.35 -58.34
CA GLN A 539 -24.09 -28.36 -57.60
C GLN A 539 -23.58 -27.86 -56.24
N GLU A 540 -23.29 -26.56 -56.12
CA GLU A 540 -22.90 -25.92 -54.85
C GLU A 540 -23.97 -26.11 -53.76
N ILE A 541 -25.24 -26.05 -54.13
CA ILE A 541 -26.36 -26.18 -53.19
C ILE A 541 -26.56 -27.65 -52.81
N GLN A 542 -26.36 -28.58 -53.75
CA GLN A 542 -26.34 -30.01 -53.43
C GLN A 542 -25.22 -30.33 -52.43
N LEU A 543 -24.02 -29.80 -52.63
CA LEU A 543 -22.91 -29.97 -51.68
C LEU A 543 -23.22 -29.40 -50.30
N LEU A 544 -23.92 -28.26 -50.22
CA LEU A 544 -24.36 -27.69 -48.93
C LEU A 544 -25.36 -28.59 -48.21
N VAL A 545 -26.31 -29.19 -48.94
CA VAL A 545 -27.27 -30.15 -48.39
C VAL A 545 -26.56 -31.42 -47.90
N ASP A 546 -25.60 -31.93 -48.68
CA ASP A 546 -24.81 -33.11 -48.30
C ASP A 546 -23.96 -32.83 -47.04
N LYS A 547 -23.32 -31.65 -46.96
CA LYS A 547 -22.59 -31.21 -45.76
C LYS A 547 -23.51 -31.07 -44.54
N LEU A 548 -24.71 -30.52 -44.72
CA LEU A 548 -25.70 -30.38 -43.65
C LEU A 548 -26.19 -31.74 -43.15
N ALA A 549 -26.35 -32.72 -44.05
CA ALA A 549 -26.74 -34.09 -43.70
C ALA A 549 -25.69 -34.80 -42.83
N VAL A 550 -24.41 -34.59 -43.13
CA VAL A 550 -23.26 -35.14 -42.38
C VAL A 550 -23.03 -34.40 -41.06
N GLY A 551 -23.45 -33.13 -40.96
CA GLY A 551 -23.25 -32.28 -39.79
C GLY A 551 -21.93 -31.49 -39.79
N ASP A 552 -21.22 -31.44 -40.93
CA ASP A 552 -19.93 -30.75 -41.06
C ASP A 552 -20.07 -29.41 -41.80
N VAL A 553 -20.77 -28.46 -41.17
CA VAL A 553 -21.00 -27.11 -41.73
C VAL A 553 -20.00 -26.11 -41.15
N ARG A 554 -18.70 -26.40 -41.32
CA ARG A 554 -17.61 -25.51 -40.86
C ARG A 554 -17.25 -24.41 -41.87
N SER A 555 -17.42 -24.70 -43.16
CA SER A 555 -17.11 -23.78 -44.24
C SER A 555 -18.10 -23.89 -45.40
N LEU A 556 -18.43 -22.74 -45.98
CA LEU A 556 -19.15 -22.68 -47.26
C LEU A 556 -18.19 -23.17 -48.36
N PRO A 557 -18.65 -23.95 -49.36
CA PRO A 557 -17.88 -24.18 -50.59
C PRO A 557 -17.51 -22.83 -51.19
N SER A 558 -16.21 -22.56 -51.31
CA SER A 558 -15.70 -21.20 -51.49
C SER A 558 -16.08 -20.58 -52.83
N SER A 559 -16.42 -19.28 -52.80
CA SER A 559 -15.98 -18.36 -53.85
C SER A 559 -14.43 -18.39 -53.92
N PRO A 560 -13.82 -18.16 -55.09
CA PRO A 560 -12.64 -18.86 -55.60
C PRO A 560 -11.40 -18.62 -54.75
N SER A 561 -11.07 -19.51 -53.82
CA SER A 561 -9.81 -19.44 -53.08
C SER A 561 -9.47 -20.73 -52.35
N GLU A 562 -9.76 -21.90 -52.93
CA GLU A 562 -9.02 -23.12 -52.63
C GLU A 562 -8.92 -23.95 -53.91
N GLU A 563 -7.72 -23.99 -54.49
CA GLU A 563 -7.36 -24.93 -55.56
C GLU A 563 -7.36 -26.35 -54.98
N THR A 564 -8.55 -26.97 -54.94
CA THR A 564 -8.64 -28.41 -54.84
C THR A 564 -9.08 -28.93 -56.19
N THR A 565 -8.21 -29.72 -56.82
CA THR A 565 -8.42 -30.43 -58.08
C THR A 565 -9.72 -31.26 -58.02
N VAL A 566 -10.82 -30.73 -58.53
CA VAL A 566 -12.06 -31.48 -58.75
C VAL A 566 -12.46 -31.34 -60.21
N ASP A 567 -12.52 -32.49 -60.89
CA ASP A 567 -12.81 -32.68 -62.31
C ASP A 567 -13.81 -31.69 -62.94
N GLU A 568 -13.42 -31.08 -64.06
CA GLU A 568 -14.22 -30.17 -64.89
C GLU A 568 -15.52 -30.78 -65.48
N LYS A 569 -15.85 -32.05 -65.19
CA LYS A 569 -16.99 -32.77 -65.78
C LYS A 569 -18.32 -32.61 -65.03
N LEU A 570 -18.37 -31.91 -63.89
CA LEU A 570 -19.53 -31.95 -62.98
C LEU A 570 -20.41 -30.68 -62.94
N LYS A 571 -20.09 -29.60 -63.66
CA LYS A 571 -20.80 -28.30 -63.58
C LYS A 571 -22.23 -28.24 -64.15
N LYS A 572 -22.88 -29.35 -64.50
CA LYS A 572 -24.24 -29.29 -65.04
C LYS A 572 -25.27 -29.16 -63.90
N PRO A 573 -26.14 -28.14 -63.93
CA PRO A 573 -27.20 -28.03 -62.95
C PRO A 573 -28.16 -29.22 -63.07
N ALA A 574 -28.58 -29.76 -61.92
CA ALA A 574 -29.48 -30.91 -61.86
C ALA A 574 -30.95 -30.45 -61.84
N PRO A 575 -31.88 -31.21 -62.44
CA PRO A 575 -33.30 -30.86 -62.40
C PRO A 575 -33.98 -31.07 -61.03
N TYR A 576 -33.35 -31.83 -60.12
CA TYR A 576 -33.88 -32.19 -58.81
C TYR A 576 -32.81 -32.09 -57.73
N LEU A 577 -33.21 -31.77 -56.50
CA LEU A 577 -32.39 -31.81 -55.30
C LEU A 577 -32.46 -33.22 -54.70
N ARG A 578 -31.32 -33.87 -54.45
CA ARG A 578 -31.31 -35.22 -53.86
C ARG A 578 -31.14 -35.12 -52.35
N ILE A 579 -32.10 -35.66 -51.62
CA ILE A 579 -32.06 -35.77 -50.16
C ILE A 579 -32.21 -37.26 -49.82
N GLY A 580 -31.12 -37.89 -49.38
CA GLY A 580 -31.08 -39.33 -49.13
C GLY A 580 -31.41 -40.13 -50.40
N SER A 581 -32.49 -40.92 -50.36
CA SER A 581 -32.98 -41.72 -51.48
C SER A 581 -34.07 -41.06 -52.32
N GLN A 582 -34.51 -39.84 -51.97
CA GLN A 582 -35.61 -39.14 -52.62
C GLN A 582 -35.16 -37.94 -53.45
N GLU A 583 -35.84 -37.73 -54.57
CA GLU A 583 -35.66 -36.56 -55.44
C GLU A 583 -36.71 -35.48 -55.09
N TYR A 584 -36.25 -34.25 -54.87
CA TYR A 584 -37.05 -33.10 -54.49
C TYR A 584 -37.04 -32.08 -55.62
N THR A 585 -38.22 -31.73 -56.14
CA THR A 585 -38.38 -30.56 -57.01
C THR A 585 -38.38 -29.31 -56.15
N ALA A 586 -37.43 -28.41 -56.41
CA ALA A 586 -37.20 -27.22 -55.60
C ALA A 586 -37.53 -25.95 -56.38
N VAL A 587 -37.87 -24.91 -55.62
CA VAL A 587 -38.09 -23.55 -56.10
C VAL A 587 -36.86 -22.70 -55.75
N GLY A 588 -36.53 -21.69 -56.57
CA GLY A 588 -35.29 -20.92 -56.43
C GLY A 588 -35.08 -20.31 -55.04
N THR A 589 -36.13 -19.77 -54.43
CA THR A 589 -36.10 -19.24 -53.06
C THR A 589 -35.75 -20.26 -51.98
N VAL A 590 -36.16 -21.52 -52.11
CA VAL A 590 -35.78 -22.59 -51.15
C VAL A 590 -34.31 -22.92 -51.26
N LEU A 591 -33.77 -22.96 -52.48
CA LEU A 591 -32.36 -23.20 -52.72
C LEU A 591 -31.50 -22.09 -52.08
N ILE A 592 -31.94 -20.84 -52.20
CA ILE A 592 -31.29 -19.71 -51.53
C ILE A 592 -31.47 -19.81 -50.01
N LEU A 593 -32.63 -20.27 -49.51
CA LEU A 593 -32.83 -20.50 -48.08
C LEU A 593 -31.83 -21.54 -47.54
N VAL A 594 -31.55 -22.62 -48.26
CA VAL A 594 -30.50 -23.61 -47.91
C VAL A 594 -29.15 -22.93 -47.74
N GLN A 595 -28.76 -22.10 -48.70
CA GLN A 595 -27.52 -21.32 -48.63
C GLN A 595 -27.50 -20.40 -47.41
N LEU A 596 -28.60 -19.65 -47.17
CA LEU A 596 -28.72 -18.76 -46.02
C LEU A 596 -28.59 -19.55 -44.72
N VAL A 597 -29.30 -20.67 -44.55
CA VAL A 597 -29.19 -21.51 -43.35
C VAL A 597 -27.73 -21.93 -43.10
N CYS A 598 -27.02 -22.34 -44.14
CA CYS A 598 -25.60 -22.70 -44.02
C CYS A 598 -24.72 -21.52 -43.60
N GLU A 599 -24.99 -20.30 -44.10
CA GLU A 599 -24.32 -19.07 -43.62
C GLU A 599 -24.55 -18.84 -42.11
N TYR A 600 -25.76 -19.11 -41.59
CA TYR A 600 -26.04 -19.02 -40.14
C TYR A 600 -25.29 -20.09 -39.34
N CYS A 601 -25.19 -21.32 -39.86
CA CYS A 601 -24.41 -22.39 -39.21
C CYS A 601 -22.92 -22.03 -39.13
N VAL A 602 -22.32 -21.54 -40.22
CA VAL A 602 -20.92 -21.09 -40.23
C VAL A 602 -20.71 -19.89 -39.28
N CYS A 603 -21.64 -18.94 -39.27
CA CYS A 603 -21.60 -17.81 -38.34
C CYS A 603 -21.64 -18.26 -36.87
N ALA A 604 -22.49 -19.24 -36.55
CA ALA A 604 -22.57 -19.81 -35.21
C ALA A 604 -21.29 -20.59 -34.83
N HIS A 605 -20.65 -21.27 -35.78
CA HIS A 605 -19.38 -21.97 -35.55
C HIS A 605 -18.24 -20.99 -35.24
N ASN A 606 -18.13 -19.91 -36.01
CA ASN A 606 -17.10 -18.88 -35.81
C ASN A 606 -17.32 -18.07 -34.51
N LEU A 607 -18.58 -17.86 -34.12
CA LEU A 607 -18.97 -17.08 -32.95
C LEU A 607 -19.74 -17.96 -31.94
N GLN A 608 -19.08 -18.97 -31.39
CA GLN A 608 -19.71 -20.00 -30.53
C GLN A 608 -20.51 -19.42 -29.36
N TRP A 609 -20.01 -18.36 -28.71
CA TRP A 609 -20.68 -17.72 -27.57
C TRP A 609 -21.94 -16.92 -27.97
N LEU A 610 -22.11 -16.58 -29.26
CA LEU A 610 -23.31 -15.95 -29.82
C LEU A 610 -24.25 -16.97 -30.47
N ALA A 611 -23.91 -18.25 -30.51
CA ALA A 611 -24.71 -19.30 -31.12
C ALA A 611 -26.19 -19.30 -30.66
N PRO A 612 -26.53 -19.04 -29.38
CA PRO A 612 -27.94 -18.96 -28.96
C PRO A 612 -28.71 -17.82 -29.63
N ILE A 613 -28.08 -16.67 -29.85
CA ILE A 613 -28.69 -15.51 -30.51
C ILE A 613 -28.83 -15.78 -32.01
N VAL A 614 -27.79 -16.32 -32.64
CA VAL A 614 -27.81 -16.72 -34.06
C VAL A 614 -28.90 -17.77 -34.33
N GLY A 615 -29.07 -18.74 -33.44
CA GLY A 615 -30.11 -19.77 -33.57
C GLY A 615 -31.54 -19.23 -33.39
N ARG A 616 -31.75 -18.24 -32.51
CA ARG A 616 -33.03 -17.50 -32.43
C ARG A 616 -33.32 -16.75 -33.73
N ASN A 617 -32.32 -16.07 -34.29
CA ASN A 617 -32.45 -15.35 -35.56
C ASN A 617 -32.73 -16.30 -36.73
N LEU A 618 -32.13 -17.50 -36.74
CA LEU A 618 -32.44 -18.53 -37.73
C LEU A 618 -33.87 -19.06 -37.57
N THR A 619 -34.34 -19.24 -36.34
CA THR A 619 -35.74 -19.60 -36.07
C THR A 619 -36.70 -18.54 -36.64
N GLU A 620 -36.38 -17.25 -36.46
CA GLU A 620 -37.16 -16.14 -37.03
C GLU A 620 -37.11 -16.12 -38.56
N LEU A 621 -35.97 -16.42 -39.18
CA LEU A 621 -35.82 -16.52 -40.63
C LEU A 621 -36.73 -17.62 -41.20
N LEU A 622 -36.73 -18.81 -40.59
CA LEU A 622 -37.58 -19.93 -41.01
C LEU A 622 -39.07 -19.62 -40.80
N ARG A 623 -39.43 -18.96 -39.69
CA ARG A 623 -40.80 -18.48 -39.46
C ARG A 623 -41.23 -17.45 -40.50
N THR A 624 -40.33 -16.55 -40.89
CA THR A 624 -40.57 -15.56 -41.95
C THR A 624 -40.81 -16.24 -43.29
N PHE A 625 -40.01 -17.26 -43.64
CA PHE A 625 -40.23 -18.06 -44.84
C PHE A 625 -41.62 -18.73 -44.84
N ASN A 626 -41.99 -19.39 -43.75
CA ASN A 626 -43.29 -20.07 -43.64
C ASN A 626 -44.46 -19.07 -43.74
N SER A 627 -44.43 -18.00 -42.93
CA SER A 627 -45.48 -16.99 -42.88
C SER A 627 -45.66 -16.30 -44.23
N ARG A 628 -44.55 -15.91 -44.89
CA ARG A 628 -44.61 -15.23 -46.17
C ARG A 628 -45.05 -16.17 -47.30
N SER A 629 -44.59 -17.41 -47.31
CA SER A 629 -45.06 -18.42 -48.27
C SER A 629 -46.57 -18.68 -48.15
N CYS A 630 -47.10 -18.76 -46.92
CA CYS A 630 -48.53 -18.88 -46.66
C CYS A 630 -49.31 -17.67 -47.21
N GLN A 631 -48.86 -16.44 -46.95
CA GLN A 631 -49.48 -15.22 -47.48
C GLN A 631 -49.46 -15.15 -49.01
N LEU A 632 -48.34 -15.53 -49.63
CA LEU A 632 -48.16 -15.48 -51.07
C LEU A 632 -49.06 -16.49 -51.79
N VAL A 633 -49.18 -17.70 -51.24
CA VAL A 633 -49.82 -18.84 -51.91
C VAL A 633 -51.27 -19.03 -51.45
N LEU A 634 -51.51 -19.25 -50.14
CA LEU A 634 -52.87 -19.39 -49.60
C LEU A 634 -53.61 -18.05 -49.52
N GLY A 635 -52.90 -16.99 -49.14
CA GLY A 635 -53.44 -15.62 -49.06
C GLY A 635 -53.54 -14.90 -50.41
N ALA A 636 -53.19 -15.56 -51.50
CA ALA A 636 -53.17 -15.00 -52.86
C ALA A 636 -52.34 -13.71 -53.04
N GLY A 637 -51.36 -13.46 -52.15
CA GLY A 637 -50.46 -12.32 -52.24
C GLY A 637 -49.59 -12.32 -53.51
N ALA A 638 -49.22 -13.51 -54.00
CA ALA A 638 -48.38 -13.67 -55.19
C ALA A 638 -49.04 -13.15 -56.49
N LEU A 639 -50.36 -12.99 -56.50
CA LEU A 639 -51.06 -12.34 -57.63
C LEU A 639 -50.69 -10.85 -57.74
N LYS A 640 -50.45 -10.19 -56.61
CA LYS A 640 -50.10 -8.76 -56.53
C LYS A 640 -48.60 -8.52 -56.59
N THR A 641 -47.80 -9.35 -55.90
CA THR A 641 -46.35 -9.14 -55.75
C THR A 641 -45.54 -9.75 -56.89
N ALA A 642 -45.79 -11.02 -57.24
CA ALA A 642 -45.02 -11.76 -58.25
C ALA A 642 -45.61 -11.65 -59.68
N GLY A 643 -46.79 -11.04 -59.81
CA GLY A 643 -47.49 -10.86 -61.09
C GLY A 643 -48.09 -12.15 -61.67
N LEU A 644 -48.40 -13.13 -60.83
CA LEU A 644 -49.09 -14.36 -61.26
C LEU A 644 -50.55 -14.06 -61.60
N LYS A 645 -51.06 -14.64 -62.68
CA LYS A 645 -52.48 -14.48 -63.08
C LYS A 645 -53.43 -15.32 -62.21
N THR A 646 -53.01 -16.53 -61.87
CA THR A 646 -53.78 -17.47 -61.05
C THR A 646 -52.81 -18.34 -60.23
N ILE A 647 -53.26 -18.80 -59.06
CA ILE A 647 -52.54 -19.79 -58.27
C ILE A 647 -53.01 -21.17 -58.71
N THR A 648 -52.12 -21.92 -59.35
CA THR A 648 -52.40 -23.27 -59.89
C THR A 648 -52.10 -24.35 -58.85
N THR A 649 -52.64 -25.54 -59.07
CA THR A 649 -52.34 -26.71 -58.22
C THR A 649 -50.86 -27.09 -58.22
N THR A 650 -50.14 -26.83 -59.32
CA THR A 650 -48.66 -26.96 -59.39
C THR A 650 -47.97 -26.04 -58.38
N ASN A 651 -48.45 -24.80 -58.22
CA ASN A 651 -47.86 -23.86 -57.27
C ASN A 651 -48.07 -24.35 -55.84
N LEU A 652 -49.27 -24.85 -55.51
CA LEU A 652 -49.57 -25.46 -54.20
C LEU A 652 -48.67 -26.66 -53.90
N ALA A 653 -48.49 -27.55 -54.89
CA ALA A 653 -47.61 -28.71 -54.77
C ALA A 653 -46.14 -28.30 -54.59
N LEU A 654 -45.66 -27.31 -55.35
CA LEU A 654 -44.29 -26.81 -55.23
C LEU A 654 -44.04 -26.13 -53.89
N THR A 655 -45.00 -25.37 -53.36
CA THR A 655 -44.92 -24.80 -52.02
C THR A 655 -44.89 -25.90 -50.95
N SER A 656 -45.72 -26.94 -51.08
CA SER A 656 -45.69 -28.09 -50.17
C SER A 656 -44.31 -28.77 -50.20
N ARG A 657 -43.77 -29.07 -51.39
CA ARG A 657 -42.45 -29.71 -51.53
C ARG A 657 -41.32 -28.84 -51.01
N SER A 658 -41.41 -27.52 -51.23
CA SER A 658 -40.50 -26.51 -50.68
C SER A 658 -40.46 -26.52 -49.16
N LEU A 659 -41.63 -26.59 -48.50
CA LEU A 659 -41.74 -26.67 -47.05
C LEU A 659 -41.25 -28.00 -46.49
N GLN A 660 -41.42 -29.10 -47.22
CA GLN A 660 -40.87 -30.41 -46.84
C GLN A 660 -39.33 -30.41 -46.82
N VAL A 661 -38.67 -29.70 -47.75
CA VAL A 661 -37.21 -29.49 -47.70
C VAL A 661 -36.83 -28.76 -46.41
N VAL A 662 -37.57 -27.70 -46.04
CA VAL A 662 -37.32 -26.96 -44.79
C VAL A 662 -37.51 -27.85 -43.56
N LEU A 663 -38.56 -28.68 -43.52
CA LEU A 663 -38.77 -29.65 -42.45
C LEU A 663 -37.60 -30.63 -42.32
N TRP A 664 -37.06 -31.10 -43.44
CA TRP A 664 -35.91 -32.00 -43.43
C TRP A 664 -34.65 -31.31 -42.86
N MET A 665 -34.45 -30.02 -43.10
CA MET A 665 -33.29 -29.29 -42.58
C MET A 665 -33.33 -29.07 -41.06
N ILE A 666 -34.51 -28.93 -40.45
CA ILE A 666 -34.68 -28.55 -39.03
C ILE A 666 -33.93 -29.49 -38.07
N PRO A 667 -34.03 -30.83 -38.16
CA PRO A 667 -33.28 -31.75 -37.29
C PRO A 667 -31.76 -31.59 -37.40
N HIS A 668 -31.22 -31.37 -38.61
CA HIS A 668 -29.79 -31.17 -38.83
C HIS A 668 -29.30 -29.85 -38.24
N ILE A 669 -30.07 -28.77 -38.40
CA ILE A 669 -29.81 -27.48 -37.76
C ILE A 669 -29.81 -27.65 -36.24
N ARG A 670 -30.82 -28.33 -35.67
CA ARG A 670 -30.92 -28.58 -34.23
C ARG A 670 -29.69 -29.31 -33.69
N ALA A 671 -29.24 -30.36 -34.39
CA ALA A 671 -28.03 -31.11 -34.02
C ALA A 671 -26.78 -30.22 -34.03
N HIS A 672 -26.60 -29.37 -35.05
CA HIS A 672 -25.48 -28.45 -35.16
C HIS A 672 -25.43 -27.44 -34.00
N PHE A 673 -26.55 -26.79 -33.69
CA PHE A 673 -26.60 -25.81 -32.60
C PHE A 673 -26.47 -26.46 -31.21
N ASN A 674 -27.04 -27.64 -30.99
CA ASN A 674 -26.86 -28.39 -29.74
C ASN A 674 -25.39 -28.83 -29.52
N GLY A 675 -24.60 -28.97 -30.59
CA GLY A 675 -23.15 -29.19 -30.48
C GLY A 675 -22.36 -27.96 -30.05
N LEU A 676 -22.92 -26.75 -30.21
CA LEU A 676 -22.26 -25.47 -29.93
C LEU A 676 -22.73 -24.81 -28.62
N THR A 677 -23.94 -25.12 -28.16
CA THR A 677 -24.52 -24.55 -26.92
C THR A 677 -25.04 -25.64 -25.99
N SER A 678 -24.88 -25.42 -24.68
CA SER A 678 -25.45 -26.27 -23.64
C SER A 678 -26.96 -26.04 -23.45
N ASP A 679 -27.48 -24.88 -23.86
CA ASP A 679 -28.89 -24.53 -23.72
C ASP A 679 -29.72 -25.03 -24.94
N PRO A 680 -30.82 -25.77 -24.72
CA PRO A 680 -31.67 -26.24 -25.81
C PRO A 680 -32.42 -25.08 -26.47
N LEU A 681 -32.32 -24.96 -27.80
CA LEU A 681 -33.09 -23.99 -28.58
C LEU A 681 -34.51 -24.51 -28.87
N GLY A 682 -35.45 -24.28 -27.94
CA GLY A 682 -36.86 -24.68 -28.10
C GLY A 682 -37.66 -23.96 -29.20
N GLY A 683 -37.06 -23.01 -29.92
CA GLY A 683 -37.73 -22.25 -30.99
C GLY A 683 -38.03 -23.08 -32.24
N PHE A 684 -37.21 -24.09 -32.54
CA PHE A 684 -37.33 -24.90 -33.76
C PHE A 684 -38.56 -25.81 -33.76
N ASP A 685 -38.97 -26.32 -32.60
CA ASP A 685 -40.13 -27.21 -32.47
C ASP A 685 -41.44 -26.49 -32.85
N GLY A 686 -41.52 -25.21 -32.48
CA GLY A 686 -42.63 -24.35 -32.89
C GLY A 686 -42.69 -24.18 -34.41
N VAL A 687 -41.55 -23.93 -35.05
CA VAL A 687 -41.45 -23.78 -36.51
C VAL A 687 -41.78 -25.08 -37.23
N GLU A 688 -41.31 -26.23 -36.73
CA GLU A 688 -41.61 -27.55 -37.28
C GLU A 688 -43.11 -27.82 -37.31
N ARG A 689 -43.80 -27.56 -36.19
CA ARG A 689 -45.26 -27.68 -36.09
C ARG A 689 -46.00 -26.70 -37.01
N ASP A 690 -45.58 -25.44 -37.06
CA ASP A 690 -46.21 -24.41 -37.87
C ASP A 690 -46.09 -24.71 -39.38
N ILE A 691 -44.94 -25.27 -39.81
CA ILE A 691 -44.73 -25.70 -41.20
C ILE A 691 -45.56 -26.95 -41.51
N GLY A 692 -45.60 -27.94 -40.61
CA GLY A 692 -46.43 -29.13 -40.77
C GLY A 692 -47.92 -28.80 -40.94
N HIS A 693 -48.45 -27.87 -40.14
CA HIS A 693 -49.82 -27.39 -40.28
C HIS A 693 -50.06 -26.68 -41.62
N HIS A 694 -49.10 -25.87 -42.09
CA HIS A 694 -49.21 -25.21 -43.39
C HIS A 694 -49.23 -26.21 -44.56
N ILE A 695 -48.44 -27.28 -44.51
CA ILE A 695 -48.49 -28.37 -45.50
C ILE A 695 -49.89 -29.01 -45.54
N GLN A 696 -50.47 -29.33 -44.38
CA GLN A 696 -51.83 -29.89 -44.30
C GLN A 696 -52.89 -28.93 -44.86
N GLN A 697 -52.74 -27.62 -44.64
CA GLN A 697 -53.62 -26.61 -45.21
C GLN A 697 -53.52 -26.55 -46.74
N LEU A 698 -52.31 -26.69 -47.30
CA LEU A 698 -52.10 -26.74 -48.75
C LEU A 698 -52.76 -27.99 -49.35
N GLU A 699 -52.57 -29.16 -48.75
CA GLU A 699 -53.22 -30.41 -49.18
C GLU A 699 -54.75 -30.31 -49.11
N THR A 700 -55.28 -29.80 -48.00
CA THR A 700 -56.72 -29.55 -47.84
C THR A 700 -57.25 -28.59 -48.90
N LYS A 701 -56.47 -27.58 -49.28
CA LYS A 701 -56.84 -26.64 -50.35
C LYS A 701 -56.87 -27.32 -51.71
N VAL A 702 -55.90 -28.18 -52.04
CA VAL A 702 -55.90 -28.98 -53.27
C VAL A 702 -57.14 -29.87 -53.33
N LEU A 703 -57.44 -30.57 -52.24
CA LEU A 703 -58.62 -31.43 -52.12
C LEU A 703 -59.92 -30.62 -52.25
N SER A 704 -60.01 -29.46 -51.63
CA SER A 704 -61.16 -28.56 -51.71
C SER A 704 -61.40 -28.05 -53.14
N ILE A 705 -60.33 -27.65 -53.85
CA ILE A 705 -60.41 -27.22 -55.26
C ILE A 705 -60.94 -28.37 -56.11
N MET A 706 -60.39 -29.58 -55.93
CA MET A 706 -60.82 -30.74 -56.70
C MET A 706 -62.27 -31.14 -56.37
N ASN A 707 -62.65 -31.13 -55.10
CA ASN A 707 -64.02 -31.43 -54.68
C ASN A 707 -65.04 -30.44 -55.24
N SER A 708 -64.70 -29.14 -55.34
CA SER A 708 -65.55 -28.15 -56.00
C SER A 708 -65.67 -28.45 -57.50
N LEU A 709 -64.54 -28.66 -58.18
CA LEU A 709 -64.53 -28.95 -59.63
C LEU A 709 -65.31 -30.22 -59.98
N LEU A 710 -65.20 -31.27 -59.17
CA LEU A 710 -65.97 -32.50 -59.35
C LEU A 710 -67.45 -32.29 -59.01
N GLY A 711 -67.74 -31.59 -57.91
CA GLY A 711 -69.10 -31.29 -57.47
C GLY A 711 -69.88 -30.48 -58.52
N ASP A 712 -69.28 -29.44 -59.09
CA ASP A 712 -69.91 -28.62 -60.12
C ASP A 712 -70.27 -29.44 -61.37
N GLN A 713 -69.38 -30.33 -61.81
CA GLN A 713 -69.65 -31.22 -62.94
C GLN A 713 -70.73 -32.27 -62.62
N LEU A 714 -70.76 -32.81 -61.40
CA LEU A 714 -71.76 -33.80 -60.98
C LEU A 714 -73.13 -33.19 -60.69
N ASN A 715 -73.19 -31.93 -60.25
CA ASN A 715 -74.44 -31.20 -60.01
C ASN A 715 -75.18 -30.89 -61.32
N GLU A 716 -74.44 -30.60 -62.39
CA GLU A 716 -74.97 -30.35 -63.75
C GLU A 716 -75.24 -31.63 -64.55
N TRP A 717 -74.79 -32.79 -64.05
CA TRP A 717 -74.93 -34.06 -64.75
C TRP A 717 -76.38 -34.59 -64.71
N ASP A 718 -76.77 -35.32 -65.75
CA ASP A 718 -78.04 -36.02 -65.88
C ASP A 718 -77.80 -37.37 -66.58
N ALA A 719 -78.52 -38.43 -66.18
CA ALA A 719 -78.30 -39.80 -66.63
C ALA A 719 -78.98 -40.05 -67.99
N LYS A 720 -78.48 -39.40 -69.04
CA LYS A 720 -79.00 -39.49 -70.42
C LYS A 720 -77.88 -39.76 -71.43
N PRO A 721 -78.17 -40.48 -72.53
CA PRO A 721 -77.25 -40.59 -73.66
C PRO A 721 -76.92 -39.20 -74.25
N PRO A 722 -75.71 -38.96 -74.79
CA PRO A 722 -74.64 -39.92 -75.07
C PRO A 722 -73.69 -40.18 -73.89
N VAL A 723 -73.24 -41.43 -73.75
CA VAL A 723 -72.19 -41.87 -72.82
C VAL A 723 -70.86 -42.01 -73.58
N PRO A 724 -69.72 -41.48 -73.10
CA PRO A 724 -69.56 -40.73 -71.86
C PRO A 724 -70.11 -39.30 -71.98
N SER A 725 -70.79 -38.86 -70.93
CA SER A 725 -71.41 -37.55 -70.77
C SER A 725 -70.35 -36.44 -70.76
N LYS A 726 -70.77 -35.22 -71.08
CA LYS A 726 -69.89 -34.04 -71.02
C LYS A 726 -69.30 -33.85 -69.62
N ALA A 727 -70.10 -34.11 -68.59
CA ALA A 727 -69.69 -34.03 -67.19
C ALA A 727 -68.57 -35.05 -66.86
N PHE A 728 -68.76 -36.33 -67.18
CA PHE A 728 -67.75 -37.36 -66.89
C PHE A 728 -66.46 -37.21 -67.71
N ARG A 729 -66.55 -36.71 -68.97
CA ARG A 729 -65.35 -36.32 -69.73
C ARG A 729 -64.59 -35.17 -69.08
N ASN A 730 -65.30 -34.17 -68.55
CA ASN A 730 -64.68 -33.07 -67.83
C ASN A 730 -64.08 -33.51 -66.48
N VAL A 731 -64.75 -34.39 -65.74
CA VAL A 731 -64.22 -35.04 -64.53
C VAL A 731 -62.91 -35.77 -64.83
N SER A 732 -62.91 -36.63 -65.84
CA SER A 732 -61.72 -37.35 -66.31
C SER A 732 -60.60 -36.37 -66.67
N ARG A 733 -60.90 -35.32 -67.46
CA ARG A 733 -59.94 -34.27 -67.81
C ARG A 733 -59.37 -33.54 -66.59
N HIS A 734 -60.19 -33.19 -65.60
CA HIS A 734 -59.73 -32.51 -64.38
C HIS A 734 -58.81 -33.42 -63.56
N LEU A 735 -59.13 -34.72 -63.45
CA LEU A 735 -58.30 -35.69 -62.75
C LEU A 735 -56.97 -35.96 -63.45
N THR A 736 -56.94 -36.04 -64.79
CA THR A 736 -55.68 -36.17 -65.55
C THR A 736 -54.82 -34.91 -65.42
N LYS A 737 -55.43 -33.71 -65.50
CA LYS A 737 -54.69 -32.45 -65.30
C LYS A 737 -54.13 -32.29 -63.89
N LEU A 738 -54.88 -32.73 -62.88
CA LEU A 738 -54.37 -32.78 -61.51
C LEU A 738 -53.17 -33.72 -61.40
N HIS A 739 -53.24 -34.88 -62.06
CA HIS A 739 -52.16 -35.86 -62.03
C HIS A 739 -50.89 -35.30 -62.65
N GLU A 740 -51.00 -34.70 -63.85
CA GLU A 740 -49.87 -34.04 -64.52
C GLU A 740 -49.24 -32.94 -63.64
N ALA A 741 -50.07 -32.19 -62.92
CA ALA A 741 -49.64 -31.10 -62.05
C ALA A 741 -48.95 -31.56 -60.76
N VAL A 742 -49.33 -32.72 -60.21
CA VAL A 742 -48.89 -33.16 -58.88
C VAL A 742 -47.84 -34.29 -58.96
N SER A 743 -47.97 -35.22 -59.91
CA SER A 743 -47.03 -36.36 -60.09
C SER A 743 -45.60 -35.93 -60.44
N SER A 744 -45.45 -34.78 -61.07
CA SER A 744 -44.12 -34.22 -61.40
C SER A 744 -43.42 -33.58 -60.21
N VAL A 745 -44.11 -33.40 -59.07
CA VAL A 745 -43.63 -32.60 -57.94
C VAL A 745 -43.64 -33.39 -56.63
N LEU A 746 -44.73 -34.11 -56.32
CA LEU A 746 -44.90 -34.85 -55.07
C LEU A 746 -44.49 -36.33 -55.20
N PRO A 747 -44.08 -36.98 -54.10
CA PRO A 747 -43.82 -38.42 -54.05
C PRO A 747 -45.07 -39.25 -54.36
N GLU A 748 -44.87 -40.46 -54.92
CA GLU A 748 -45.97 -41.37 -55.29
C GLU A 748 -46.93 -41.66 -54.13
N GLU A 749 -46.42 -41.86 -52.90
CA GLU A 749 -47.23 -42.11 -51.71
C GLU A 749 -48.23 -40.96 -51.44
N GLN A 750 -47.76 -39.71 -51.46
CA GLN A 750 -48.62 -38.54 -51.24
C GLN A 750 -49.64 -38.36 -52.37
N VAL A 751 -49.25 -38.67 -53.60
CA VAL A 751 -50.18 -38.66 -54.75
C VAL A 751 -51.27 -39.70 -54.54
N THR A 752 -50.93 -40.93 -54.13
CA THR A 752 -51.90 -41.98 -53.82
C THR A 752 -52.89 -41.55 -52.74
N ASP A 753 -52.42 -40.97 -51.63
CA ASP A 753 -53.27 -40.49 -50.54
C ASP A 753 -54.27 -39.41 -51.00
N ILE A 754 -53.80 -38.43 -51.77
CA ILE A 754 -54.64 -37.37 -52.35
C ILE A 754 -55.73 -37.99 -53.23
N TYR A 755 -55.37 -38.93 -54.10
CA TYR A 755 -56.32 -39.58 -55.00
C TYR A 755 -57.28 -40.52 -54.29
N GLU A 756 -56.90 -41.17 -53.19
CA GLU A 756 -57.80 -41.99 -52.38
C GLU A 756 -58.91 -41.13 -51.76
N ILE A 757 -58.54 -39.96 -51.22
CA ILE A 757 -59.51 -39.01 -50.65
C ILE A 757 -60.42 -38.44 -51.75
N ILE A 758 -59.86 -38.05 -52.90
CA ILE A 758 -60.64 -37.57 -54.06
C ILE A 758 -61.61 -38.65 -54.54
N HIS A 759 -61.16 -39.90 -54.64
CA HIS A 759 -61.97 -41.02 -55.08
C HIS A 759 -63.13 -41.28 -54.10
N LYS A 760 -62.86 -41.29 -52.79
CA LYS A 760 -63.90 -41.41 -51.75
C LYS A 760 -64.93 -40.27 -51.83
N ASN A 761 -64.48 -39.03 -52.02
CA ASN A 761 -65.36 -37.87 -52.18
C ASN A 761 -66.22 -37.97 -53.45
N PHE A 762 -65.62 -38.39 -54.57
CA PHE A 762 -66.34 -38.63 -55.82
C PHE A 762 -67.45 -39.66 -55.63
N LYS A 763 -67.18 -40.79 -54.96
CA LYS A 763 -68.19 -41.82 -54.65
C LYS A 763 -69.33 -41.28 -53.80
N SER A 764 -69.02 -40.51 -52.75
CA SER A 764 -70.04 -39.89 -51.90
C SER A 764 -70.94 -38.93 -52.68
N ARG A 765 -70.36 -38.07 -53.52
CA ARG A 765 -71.11 -37.11 -54.34
C ARG A 765 -71.95 -37.77 -55.43
N LEU A 766 -71.40 -38.80 -56.07
CA LEU A 766 -72.15 -39.58 -57.05
C LEU A 766 -73.34 -40.25 -56.37
N ARG A 767 -73.16 -40.86 -55.19
CA ARG A 767 -74.25 -41.43 -54.39
C ARG A 767 -75.34 -40.40 -54.07
N GLU A 768 -74.97 -39.24 -53.54
CA GLU A 768 -75.93 -38.14 -53.26
C GLU A 768 -76.76 -37.80 -54.50
N GLN A 769 -76.12 -37.75 -55.66
CA GLN A 769 -76.78 -37.38 -56.90
C GLN A 769 -77.67 -38.48 -57.48
N LEU A 770 -77.28 -39.75 -57.33
CA LEU A 770 -78.12 -40.90 -57.66
C LEU A 770 -79.39 -40.94 -56.79
N VAL A 771 -79.24 -40.65 -55.48
CA VAL A 771 -80.38 -40.52 -54.56
C VAL A 771 -81.29 -39.36 -54.97
N LYS A 772 -80.73 -38.19 -55.32
CA LYS A 772 -81.50 -37.03 -55.78
C LYS A 772 -82.30 -37.31 -57.06
N MET A 773 -81.73 -38.08 -57.99
CA MET A 773 -82.39 -38.47 -59.24
C MET A 773 -83.29 -39.71 -59.12
N ASN A 774 -83.39 -40.32 -57.93
CA ASN A 774 -84.14 -41.55 -57.69
C ASN A 774 -83.72 -42.75 -58.57
N ILE A 775 -82.45 -42.81 -59.00
CA ILE A 775 -81.93 -43.93 -59.80
C ILE A 775 -81.65 -45.11 -58.88
N GLN A 776 -82.16 -46.30 -59.23
CA GLN A 776 -82.02 -47.52 -58.44
C GLN A 776 -81.20 -48.57 -59.19
N ASN A 777 -80.56 -49.48 -58.45
CA ASN A 777 -79.90 -50.66 -59.01
C ASN A 777 -80.95 -51.72 -59.40
N ASN A 778 -81.69 -51.44 -60.47
CA ASN A 778 -82.79 -52.27 -60.97
C ASN A 778 -82.52 -52.85 -62.37
N GLY A 779 -81.30 -52.68 -62.90
CA GLY A 779 -80.94 -53.11 -64.25
C GLY A 779 -81.61 -52.33 -65.38
N GLY A 780 -82.28 -51.21 -65.09
CA GLY A 780 -82.96 -50.38 -66.09
C GLY A 780 -82.03 -49.59 -67.02
N PRO A 781 -82.57 -48.86 -68.02
CA PRO A 781 -81.78 -48.10 -68.99
C PRO A 781 -80.89 -47.04 -68.34
N GLN A 782 -81.41 -46.34 -67.31
CA GLN A 782 -80.66 -45.36 -66.55
C GLN A 782 -79.55 -46.00 -65.70
N HIS A 783 -79.80 -47.17 -65.12
CA HIS A 783 -78.77 -47.95 -64.42
C HIS A 783 -77.64 -48.36 -65.39
N GLY A 784 -77.98 -48.81 -66.59
CA GLY A 784 -77.01 -49.12 -67.64
C GLY A 784 -76.14 -47.92 -68.02
N VAL A 785 -76.75 -46.74 -68.20
CA VAL A 785 -76.05 -45.47 -68.47
C VAL A 785 -75.05 -45.13 -67.36
N VAL A 786 -75.48 -45.18 -66.09
CA VAL A 786 -74.60 -44.92 -64.94
C VAL A 786 -73.46 -45.93 -64.85
N THR A 787 -73.73 -47.21 -65.08
CA THR A 787 -72.70 -48.27 -65.07
C THR A 787 -71.64 -47.99 -66.14
N THR A 788 -72.05 -47.61 -67.35
CA THR A 788 -71.11 -47.25 -68.42
C THR A 788 -70.30 -45.99 -68.14
N GLU A 789 -70.87 -44.99 -67.45
CA GLU A 789 -70.14 -43.79 -67.00
C GLU A 789 -69.09 -44.13 -65.93
N ILE A 790 -69.43 -45.03 -65.00
CA ILE A 790 -68.51 -45.51 -63.95
C ILE A 790 -67.36 -46.31 -64.55
N ILE A 791 -67.63 -47.18 -65.53
CA ILE A 791 -66.59 -47.92 -66.25
C ILE A 791 -65.61 -46.94 -66.91
N PHE A 792 -66.12 -45.88 -67.55
CA PHE A 792 -65.27 -44.84 -68.15
C PHE A 792 -64.42 -44.09 -67.10
N TYR A 793 -64.99 -43.76 -65.94
CA TYR A 793 -64.25 -43.17 -64.82
C TYR A 793 -63.16 -44.13 -64.29
N LEU A 794 -63.51 -45.40 -64.03
CA LEU A 794 -62.58 -46.42 -63.54
C LEU A 794 -61.45 -46.67 -64.56
N GLN A 795 -61.76 -46.65 -65.85
CA GLN A 795 -60.74 -46.74 -66.91
C GLN A 795 -59.80 -45.54 -66.88
N THR A 796 -60.32 -44.32 -66.67
CA THR A 796 -59.47 -43.13 -66.47
C THR A 796 -58.56 -43.31 -65.25
N MET A 797 -59.09 -43.78 -64.12
CA MET A 797 -58.29 -44.00 -62.91
C MET A 797 -57.23 -45.10 -63.10
N LYS A 798 -57.53 -46.16 -63.88
CA LYS A 798 -56.57 -47.19 -64.30
C LYS A 798 -55.46 -46.63 -65.19
N THR A 799 -55.77 -45.68 -66.08
CA THR A 799 -54.74 -45.03 -66.92
C THR A 799 -53.78 -44.15 -66.12
N ILE A 800 -54.27 -43.54 -65.04
CA ILE A 800 -53.48 -42.66 -64.17
C ILE A 800 -52.54 -43.48 -63.25
N LYS A 801 -52.84 -44.76 -62.97
CA LYS A 801 -52.00 -45.71 -62.18
C LYS A 801 -51.64 -45.26 -60.75
N VAL A 802 -52.45 -44.41 -60.14
CA VAL A 802 -52.18 -43.87 -58.80
C VAL A 802 -52.79 -44.71 -57.67
N LEU A 803 -53.91 -45.37 -57.90
CA LEU A 803 -54.62 -46.14 -56.88
C LEU A 803 -54.26 -47.63 -56.93
N PRO A 804 -54.18 -48.31 -55.76
CA PRO A 804 -54.07 -49.77 -55.70
C PRO A 804 -55.22 -50.47 -56.45
N GLU A 805 -54.92 -51.62 -57.07
CA GLU A 805 -55.91 -52.39 -57.88
C GLU A 805 -57.20 -52.73 -57.11
N LYS A 806 -57.13 -52.81 -55.77
CA LYS A 806 -58.28 -53.04 -54.89
C LYS A 806 -59.40 -52.00 -55.06
N TYR A 807 -59.06 -50.73 -55.28
CA TYR A 807 -60.03 -49.64 -55.47
C TYR A 807 -60.49 -49.49 -56.93
N LEU A 808 -59.90 -50.25 -57.86
CA LEU A 808 -60.15 -50.17 -59.31
C LEU A 808 -60.94 -51.36 -59.85
N SER A 809 -61.38 -52.27 -58.98
CA SER A 809 -62.26 -53.39 -59.34
C SER A 809 -63.70 -52.92 -59.55
N ASP A 810 -64.46 -53.59 -60.42
CA ASP A 810 -65.85 -53.20 -60.70
C ASP A 810 -66.74 -53.25 -59.44
N LYS A 811 -66.40 -54.12 -58.48
CA LYS A 811 -67.06 -54.24 -57.16
C LYS A 811 -66.72 -53.10 -56.19
N ALA A 812 -65.64 -52.35 -56.43
CA ALA A 812 -65.20 -51.27 -55.55
C ALA A 812 -66.14 -50.05 -55.58
N MET A 813 -67.03 -50.00 -56.57
CA MET A 813 -68.06 -48.97 -56.76
C MET A 813 -69.46 -49.43 -56.32
N ASP A 814 -69.64 -50.66 -55.86
CA ASP A 814 -70.96 -51.16 -55.44
C ASP A 814 -71.55 -50.38 -54.26
N ASP A 815 -70.68 -49.76 -53.46
CA ASP A 815 -71.05 -48.93 -52.32
C ASP A 815 -71.83 -47.67 -52.74
N ILE A 816 -71.71 -47.16 -53.97
CA ILE A 816 -72.46 -45.97 -54.40
C ILE A 816 -73.98 -46.21 -54.49
N TRP A 817 -74.41 -47.47 -54.56
CA TRP A 817 -75.83 -47.86 -54.64
C TRP A 817 -76.48 -48.06 -53.27
N MET A 818 -75.67 -48.14 -52.21
CA MET A 818 -76.14 -48.23 -50.84
C MET A 818 -76.71 -46.86 -50.42
N ARG A 819 -78.01 -46.82 -50.11
CA ARG A 819 -78.72 -45.61 -49.67
C ARG A 819 -78.32 -45.16 -48.28
#